data_AF-H2UQM7-F1
#
_entry.id   AF-H2UQM7-F1
#
_cell.length_a   1.000
_cell.length_b   1.000
_cell.length_c   1.000
_cell.angle_alpha   90.00
_cell.angle_beta   90.00
_cell.angle_gamma   90.00
#
_symmetry.space_group_name_H-M   'P 1'
#
loop_
_entity.id
_entity.type
_entity.pdbx_description
1 polymer ?
#
loop_
_entity_poly.entity_id
_entity_poly.type
_entity_poly.pdbx_seq_one_letter_code
_entity_poly.pdbx_strand_id
1 'polypeptide(L)'
;MKCICENNARCDGVSGRCTCAAGWTGHHCRKACDAGHWGPDCAETCDCRNGDGSCDPVTGQCNCEAGYTGHQCQQKCPTGMFGLGCRQRCQCENNALCDHVSGACTCQQGWTGTYCEKPCPWGFYGLDCQEKCLCLNGGSCNHINGECSCPAGWIGPFCNLTCPAGSYGEGCNQTCSCRNAGICHPASGQCACASGWTGPSCTEECPAGFYGADCLHRCLCQNGAFCNKTNGDCVCASGWRGAACELGKMVEDPQKKFLLCYWDQPEVSSSLASFLQPTVFSFWTLLCYLLAEVSPASDTLSCLLRRSCFAECDVGRFGEECLQQCDCENSGQCDRRTGRCRCSAGWIGERCERACDPGLFGSACEARCQCARGASCDHVTGECRCPPGWRGKLCDKACLPGSYGKDCEQRCSCPRGTSCHHVTGECGCPPGFMGNGCEQTCLPGTFGPNCNQVCQCSETNQHCHPVAGTCYCAPGFHGPRCDRICEEGRYGPDCERECQCDNGGRCDPSTGACECPAGFIGARCNTTCPAGRFGPDCARVAACGEGARNDPVSGRCLCGAGRRGEDCGHGCPPGWFGLGCLHRCNCSNGGRCDAATGDCSCGLGWTGARCDEGATRTRILDSFMVYCRVKDLPWFPLFFCICVVCVTFCALASDCTENFYGPDCAKTCECENGAQCDPRNGRCSCRHSWIGPACQEGAVTKDTHAHAHTHTFCCIIHLAPAGDELSSPLSQSRADVSADAAKSE
;
A
#
# COMPACT_ATOMS: atom_id res chain seq x y z
N MET A 1 77.28 -20.74 16.22
CA MET A 1 77.18 -21.94 15.34
C MET A 1 76.79 -21.48 13.93
N LYS A 2 76.58 -22.37 12.95
CA LYS A 2 76.03 -21.98 11.64
C LYS A 2 74.52 -22.29 11.62
N CYS A 3 73.69 -21.26 11.56
CA CYS A 3 72.24 -21.42 11.59
C CYS A 3 71.69 -21.89 10.24
N ILE A 4 70.58 -22.63 10.28
CA ILE A 4 69.80 -23.00 9.10
C ILE A 4 68.37 -22.50 9.36
N CYS A 5 68.07 -21.29 8.89
CA CYS A 5 66.79 -20.63 9.06
C CYS A 5 66.26 -20.27 7.66
N GLU A 6 65.00 -20.58 7.38
CA GLU A 6 64.36 -20.30 6.08
C GLU A 6 63.24 -19.26 6.22
N ASN A 7 62.57 -18.91 5.11
CA ASN A 7 61.46 -17.95 5.08
C ASN A 7 61.77 -16.60 5.75
N ASN A 8 62.97 -16.06 5.46
CA ASN A 8 63.48 -14.78 5.96
C ASN A 8 63.59 -14.68 7.50
N ALA A 9 63.60 -15.82 8.21
CA ALA A 9 63.76 -15.89 9.65
C ALA A 9 65.14 -15.41 10.14
N ARG A 10 65.16 -14.79 11.32
CA ARG A 10 66.36 -14.22 11.94
C ARG A 10 67.02 -15.26 12.83
N CYS A 11 68.33 -15.45 12.75
CA CYS A 11 69.05 -16.27 13.72
C CYS A 11 69.60 -15.44 14.88
N ASP A 12 69.48 -15.96 16.10
CA ASP A 12 70.30 -15.52 17.22
C ASP A 12 71.70 -16.16 17.15
N GLY A 13 72.75 -15.33 17.07
CA GLY A 13 74.12 -15.77 16.84
C GLY A 13 74.77 -16.53 18.01
N VAL A 14 74.19 -16.46 19.22
CA VAL A 14 74.73 -17.04 20.45
C VAL A 14 74.15 -18.43 20.70
N SER A 15 72.82 -18.54 20.70
CA SER A 15 72.07 -19.79 20.90
C SER A 15 71.93 -20.64 19.63
N GLY A 16 72.01 -20.02 18.44
CA GLY A 16 71.77 -20.68 17.15
C GLY A 16 70.30 -20.93 16.82
N ARG A 17 69.36 -20.43 17.64
CA ARG A 17 67.92 -20.53 17.41
C ARG A 17 67.45 -19.54 16.34
N CYS A 18 66.55 -19.99 15.47
CA CYS A 18 65.80 -19.13 14.57
C CYS A 18 64.59 -18.51 15.30
N THR A 19 64.33 -17.22 15.09
CA THR A 19 63.03 -16.58 15.32
C THR A 19 62.37 -16.32 13.97
N CYS A 20 61.15 -16.82 13.80
CA CYS A 20 60.52 -16.90 12.49
C CYS A 20 59.85 -15.58 12.08
N ALA A 21 59.84 -15.33 10.77
CA ALA A 21 59.04 -14.24 10.20
C ALA A 21 57.54 -14.51 10.40
N ALA A 22 56.71 -13.47 10.32
CA ALA A 22 55.27 -13.62 10.49
C ALA A 22 54.65 -14.62 9.51
N GLY A 23 53.77 -15.49 10.02
CA GLY A 23 53.18 -16.59 9.26
C GLY A 23 53.97 -17.91 9.28
N TRP A 24 55.12 -17.96 9.97
CA TRP A 24 56.00 -19.14 10.01
C TRP A 24 56.39 -19.54 11.44
N THR A 25 56.64 -20.84 11.65
CA THR A 25 57.05 -21.40 12.95
C THR A 25 57.89 -22.69 12.81
N GLY A 26 58.28 -23.25 13.95
CA GLY A 26 59.12 -24.44 14.09
C GLY A 26 60.63 -24.14 14.00
N HIS A 27 61.45 -25.11 14.41
CA HIS A 27 62.89 -24.95 14.66
C HIS A 27 63.73 -24.36 13.50
N HIS A 28 63.26 -24.49 12.26
CA HIS A 28 63.90 -23.96 11.04
C HIS A 28 63.01 -22.99 10.25
N CYS A 29 61.86 -22.59 10.81
CA CYS A 29 60.87 -21.69 10.19
C CYS A 29 60.27 -22.19 8.86
N ARG A 30 60.18 -23.52 8.71
CA ARG A 30 59.66 -24.22 7.51
C ARG A 30 58.16 -24.52 7.55
N LYS A 31 57.52 -24.50 8.72
CA LYS A 31 56.06 -24.66 8.85
C LYS A 31 55.41 -23.29 8.74
N ALA A 32 54.32 -23.19 7.99
CA ALA A 32 53.38 -22.07 8.15
C ALA A 32 52.64 -22.20 9.50
N CYS A 33 51.92 -21.16 9.93
CA CYS A 33 51.02 -21.27 11.08
C CYS A 33 49.91 -22.29 10.81
N ASP A 34 49.58 -23.08 11.84
CA ASP A 34 48.38 -23.91 11.85
C ASP A 34 47.14 -22.98 12.05
N ALA A 35 45.97 -23.37 11.55
CA ALA A 35 44.78 -22.50 11.53
C ALA A 35 44.35 -22.06 12.94
N GLY A 36 44.04 -20.77 13.11
CA GLY A 36 43.77 -20.14 14.41
C GLY A 36 44.96 -19.41 15.02
N HIS A 37 46.16 -19.45 14.40
CA HIS A 37 47.36 -18.74 14.86
C HIS A 37 48.00 -17.86 13.78
N TRP A 38 48.66 -16.78 14.21
CA TRP A 38 49.30 -15.81 13.32
C TRP A 38 50.51 -15.11 13.95
N GLY A 39 51.18 -14.27 13.15
CA GLY A 39 52.30 -13.45 13.61
C GLY A 39 53.65 -14.18 13.62
N PRO A 40 54.72 -13.56 14.16
CA PRO A 40 56.05 -14.16 14.24
C PRO A 40 56.06 -15.37 15.18
N ASP A 41 56.78 -16.43 14.80
CA ASP A 41 56.77 -17.75 15.47
C ASP A 41 55.37 -18.39 15.63
N CYS A 42 54.32 -17.79 15.03
CA CYS A 42 52.90 -18.09 15.24
C CYS A 42 52.44 -17.94 16.70
N ALA A 43 52.98 -16.94 17.42
CA ALA A 43 52.71 -16.73 18.84
C ALA A 43 51.31 -16.18 19.16
N GLU A 44 50.68 -15.48 18.22
CA GLU A 44 49.37 -14.85 18.43
C GLU A 44 48.22 -15.79 18.03
N THR A 45 47.04 -15.56 18.59
CA THR A 45 45.81 -16.33 18.28
C THR A 45 44.82 -15.46 17.50
N CYS A 46 44.05 -16.05 16.59
CA CYS A 46 42.98 -15.38 15.86
C CYS A 46 41.80 -15.06 16.79
N ASP A 47 41.42 -13.79 16.93
CA ASP A 47 40.20 -13.34 17.65
C ASP A 47 39.17 -12.85 16.62
N CYS A 48 38.33 -13.77 16.15
CA CYS A 48 37.38 -13.56 15.06
C CYS A 48 35.95 -13.74 15.55
N ARG A 49 35.24 -12.64 15.81
CA ARG A 49 33.91 -12.67 16.46
C ARG A 49 32.77 -13.18 15.59
N ASN A 50 32.72 -12.74 14.33
CA ASN A 50 31.73 -13.15 13.33
C ASN A 50 32.50 -13.67 12.10
N GLY A 51 33.24 -14.76 12.31
CA GLY A 51 34.17 -15.37 11.37
C GLY A 51 34.39 -16.84 11.72
N ASP A 52 34.96 -17.61 10.81
CA ASP A 52 35.15 -19.07 10.96
C ASP A 52 36.27 -19.48 11.96
N GLY A 53 36.77 -18.54 12.75
CA GLY A 53 37.94 -18.69 13.63
C GLY A 53 39.28 -18.64 12.90
N SER A 54 39.32 -18.54 11.57
CA SER A 54 40.55 -18.40 10.80
C SER A 54 40.89 -16.93 10.53
N CYS A 55 42.20 -16.65 10.51
CA CYS A 55 42.75 -15.36 10.15
C CYS A 55 44.02 -15.52 9.30
N ASP A 56 44.37 -14.49 8.53
CA ASP A 56 45.59 -14.48 7.74
C ASP A 56 46.84 -14.66 8.64
N PRO A 57 47.71 -15.65 8.37
CA PRO A 57 48.77 -16.03 9.31
C PRO A 57 49.87 -14.97 9.43
N VAL A 58 49.95 -14.00 8.51
CA VAL A 58 50.96 -12.93 8.52
C VAL A 58 50.46 -11.67 9.22
N THR A 59 49.17 -11.33 9.03
CA THR A 59 48.56 -10.04 9.41
C THR A 59 47.45 -10.14 10.47
N GLY A 60 47.02 -11.36 10.82
CA GLY A 60 45.99 -11.61 11.82
C GLY A 60 44.58 -11.23 11.39
N GLN A 61 44.36 -10.83 10.13
CA GLN A 61 43.06 -10.37 9.67
C GLN A 61 42.09 -11.54 9.46
N CYS A 62 40.96 -11.52 10.16
CA CYS A 62 39.98 -12.59 10.16
C CYS A 62 39.21 -12.77 8.84
N ASN A 63 38.85 -14.01 8.54
CA ASN A 63 37.86 -14.34 7.50
C ASN A 63 36.44 -14.14 8.04
N CYS A 64 35.79 -13.05 7.63
CA CYS A 64 34.48 -12.68 8.14
C CYS A 64 33.33 -13.41 7.45
N GLU A 65 32.31 -13.75 8.22
CA GLU A 65 31.03 -14.26 7.71
C GLU A 65 30.29 -13.20 6.87
N ALA A 66 29.28 -13.65 6.12
CA ALA A 66 28.45 -12.75 5.33
C ALA A 66 27.79 -11.67 6.20
N GLY A 67 27.88 -10.41 5.77
CA GLY A 67 27.33 -9.27 6.49
C GLY A 67 28.22 -8.66 7.57
N TYR A 68 29.47 -9.12 7.71
CA TYR A 68 30.45 -8.58 8.66
C TYR A 68 31.78 -8.17 8.00
N THR A 69 32.50 -7.27 8.67
CA THR A 69 33.77 -6.69 8.24
C THR A 69 34.57 -6.13 9.43
N GLY A 70 35.75 -5.57 9.17
CA GLY A 70 36.74 -5.18 10.16
C GLY A 70 37.73 -6.30 10.48
N HIS A 71 38.87 -5.96 11.10
CA HIS A 71 40.00 -6.89 11.31
C HIS A 71 39.63 -8.14 12.14
N GLN A 72 38.70 -7.99 13.09
CA GLN A 72 38.16 -9.08 13.94
C GLN A 72 36.69 -9.41 13.60
N CYS A 73 36.20 -8.95 12.44
CA CYS A 73 34.82 -9.10 12.00
C CYS A 73 33.77 -8.49 12.95
N GLN A 74 34.17 -7.48 13.73
CA GLN A 74 33.33 -6.86 14.76
C GLN A 74 32.33 -5.81 14.22
N GLN A 75 32.43 -5.42 12.95
CA GLN A 75 31.57 -4.43 12.32
C GLN A 75 30.56 -5.12 11.38
N LYS A 76 29.31 -4.65 11.37
CA LYS A 76 28.35 -5.01 10.31
C LYS A 76 28.77 -4.35 8.99
N CYS A 77 28.26 -4.84 7.85
CA CYS A 77 28.49 -4.17 6.57
C CYS A 77 27.99 -2.71 6.58
N PRO A 78 28.66 -1.79 5.86
CA PRO A 78 28.22 -0.40 5.71
C PRO A 78 26.81 -0.30 5.14
N THR A 79 26.07 0.75 5.52
CA THR A 79 24.71 1.00 5.06
C THR A 79 24.63 0.96 3.52
N GLY A 80 23.75 0.11 2.99
CA GLY A 80 23.62 -0.11 1.54
C GLY A 80 24.56 -1.16 0.95
N MET A 81 25.31 -1.91 1.77
CA MET A 81 26.14 -3.04 1.34
C MET A 81 25.85 -4.32 2.14
N PHE A 82 26.03 -5.49 1.51
CA PHE A 82 25.74 -6.79 2.12
C PHE A 82 26.65 -7.92 1.63
N GLY A 83 26.48 -9.11 2.23
CA GLY A 83 27.10 -10.36 1.79
C GLY A 83 28.56 -10.53 2.24
N LEU A 84 29.24 -11.55 1.68
CA LEU A 84 30.61 -11.89 2.07
C LEU A 84 31.59 -10.76 1.76
N GLY A 85 32.28 -10.27 2.79
CA GLY A 85 33.20 -9.12 2.69
C GLY A 85 32.53 -7.82 2.24
N CYS A 86 31.21 -7.68 2.41
CA CYS A 86 30.42 -6.49 2.08
C CYS A 86 30.56 -6.01 0.62
N ARG A 87 30.69 -6.95 -0.33
CA ARG A 87 30.94 -6.63 -1.74
C ARG A 87 29.69 -6.39 -2.58
N GLN A 88 28.51 -6.80 -2.09
CA GLN A 88 27.24 -6.59 -2.79
C GLN A 88 26.61 -5.27 -2.36
N ARG A 89 25.87 -4.62 -3.27
CA ARG A 89 25.15 -3.37 -2.99
C ARG A 89 23.64 -3.63 -2.92
N CYS A 90 23.01 -3.13 -1.86
CA CYS A 90 21.56 -3.20 -1.69
C CYS A 90 20.84 -2.47 -2.83
N GLN A 91 19.71 -3.02 -3.26
CA GLN A 91 18.87 -2.49 -4.35
C GLN A 91 17.55 -1.88 -3.85
N CYS A 92 17.37 -1.79 -2.53
CA CYS A 92 16.14 -1.34 -1.89
C CYS A 92 15.85 0.15 -2.20
N GLU A 93 14.64 0.43 -2.66
CA GLU A 93 14.15 1.79 -2.95
C GLU A 93 13.34 2.36 -1.78
N ASN A 94 12.82 3.59 -1.92
CA ASN A 94 11.83 4.21 -1.02
C ASN A 94 12.21 4.20 0.48
N ASN A 95 13.51 4.36 0.77
CA ASN A 95 14.11 4.30 2.12
C ASN A 95 13.86 2.98 2.88
N ALA A 96 13.60 1.88 2.18
CA ALA A 96 13.52 0.55 2.76
C ALA A 96 14.86 0.12 3.38
N LEU A 97 14.78 -0.61 4.49
CA LEU A 97 15.96 -1.10 5.21
C LEU A 97 16.51 -2.35 4.53
N CYS A 98 17.82 -2.41 4.34
CA CYS A 98 18.50 -3.57 3.77
C CYS A 98 19.13 -4.42 4.87
N ASP A 99 18.87 -5.73 4.87
CA ASP A 99 19.61 -6.66 5.71
C ASP A 99 21.08 -6.76 5.25
N HIS A 100 21.99 -6.59 6.21
CA HIS A 100 23.43 -6.59 5.95
C HIS A 100 23.98 -7.98 5.59
N VAL A 101 23.30 -9.07 5.97
CA VAL A 101 23.76 -10.45 5.65
C VAL A 101 23.31 -10.85 4.25
N SER A 102 21.99 -10.82 4.00
CA SER A 102 21.32 -11.38 2.83
C SER A 102 21.05 -10.37 1.70
N GLY A 103 21.00 -9.06 2.01
CA GLY A 103 20.59 -8.02 1.07
C GLY A 103 19.06 -7.87 0.90
N ALA A 104 18.26 -8.61 1.68
CA ALA A 104 16.80 -8.52 1.63
C ALA A 104 16.30 -7.14 2.09
N CYS A 105 15.22 -6.66 1.47
CA CYS A 105 14.64 -5.34 1.74
C CYS A 105 13.42 -5.46 2.67
N THR A 106 13.42 -4.72 3.78
CA THR A 106 12.25 -4.50 4.64
C THR A 106 11.60 -3.19 4.27
N CYS A 107 10.37 -3.25 3.75
CA CYS A 107 9.69 -2.10 3.17
C CYS A 107 9.18 -1.12 4.23
N GLN A 108 9.15 0.17 3.85
CA GLN A 108 8.47 1.20 4.63
C GLN A 108 6.95 1.10 4.41
N GLN A 109 6.16 1.64 5.34
CA GLN A 109 4.71 1.69 5.22
C GLN A 109 4.25 2.32 3.88
N GLY A 110 3.31 1.66 3.21
CA GLY A 110 2.80 2.03 1.90
C GLY A 110 3.60 1.55 0.71
N TRP A 111 4.63 0.71 0.91
CA TRP A 111 5.49 0.17 -0.15
C TRP A 111 5.59 -1.37 -0.07
N THR A 112 5.78 -1.99 -1.24
CA THR A 112 5.86 -3.44 -1.43
C THR A 112 6.68 -3.78 -2.69
N GLY A 113 6.87 -5.07 -2.97
CA GLY A 113 7.80 -5.58 -3.99
C GLY A 113 9.13 -6.02 -3.37
N THR A 114 9.93 -6.78 -4.12
CA THR A 114 11.18 -7.39 -3.62
C THR A 114 12.26 -6.37 -3.27
N TYR A 115 12.17 -5.18 -3.83
CA TYR A 115 13.07 -4.05 -3.58
C TYR A 115 12.30 -2.84 -3.03
N CYS A 116 11.04 -3.03 -2.60
CA CYS A 116 10.12 -1.99 -2.14
C CYS A 116 9.85 -0.90 -3.20
N GLU A 117 9.88 -1.32 -4.47
CA GLU A 117 9.79 -0.48 -5.66
C GLU A 117 8.35 -0.14 -6.09
N LYS A 118 7.34 -0.67 -5.42
CA LYS A 118 5.91 -0.47 -5.74
C LYS A 118 5.15 0.13 -4.55
N PRO A 119 4.24 1.11 -4.76
CA PRO A 119 3.29 1.51 -3.73
C PRO A 119 2.28 0.37 -3.46
N CYS A 120 1.56 0.43 -2.34
CA CYS A 120 0.54 -0.59 -2.04
C CYS A 120 -0.56 -0.69 -3.12
N PRO A 121 -1.13 -1.89 -3.35
CA PRO A 121 -2.23 -2.08 -4.29
C PRO A 121 -3.46 -1.24 -3.94
N TRP A 122 -4.26 -0.92 -4.97
CA TRP A 122 -5.50 -0.16 -4.81
C TRP A 122 -6.41 -0.79 -3.74
N GLY A 123 -6.78 0.01 -2.73
CA GLY A 123 -7.60 -0.43 -1.60
C GLY A 123 -6.82 -0.95 -0.39
N PHE A 124 -5.48 -0.88 -0.39
CA PHE A 124 -4.63 -1.30 0.72
C PHE A 124 -3.58 -0.24 1.10
N TYR A 125 -3.16 -0.23 2.36
CA TYR A 125 -2.17 0.69 2.92
C TYR A 125 -1.37 0.09 4.09
N GLY A 126 -0.49 0.88 4.69
CA GLY A 126 0.23 0.50 5.91
C GLY A 126 1.47 -0.38 5.66
N LEU A 127 1.98 -1.01 6.71
CA LEU A 127 3.14 -1.91 6.58
C LEU A 127 2.72 -3.20 5.84
N ASP A 128 3.56 -3.64 4.90
CA ASP A 128 3.33 -4.79 4.01
C ASP A 128 1.95 -4.79 3.30
N CYS A 129 1.29 -3.64 3.20
CA CYS A 129 -0.03 -3.45 2.63
C CYS A 129 -1.15 -4.28 3.29
N GLN A 130 -1.02 -4.59 4.59
CA GLN A 130 -1.97 -5.45 5.32
C GLN A 130 -3.28 -4.72 5.68
N GLU A 131 -3.27 -3.39 5.78
CA GLU A 131 -4.45 -2.61 6.17
C GLU A 131 -5.35 -2.33 4.96
N LYS A 132 -6.67 -2.51 5.12
CA LYS A 132 -7.65 -2.30 4.05
C LYS A 132 -8.30 -0.93 4.14
N CYS A 133 -8.31 -0.20 3.03
CA CYS A 133 -8.95 1.11 2.93
C CYS A 133 -10.47 1.03 3.09
N LEU A 134 -11.04 1.99 3.84
CA LEU A 134 -12.47 2.05 4.18
C LEU A 134 -13.26 3.10 3.38
N CYS A 135 -12.67 3.63 2.29
CA CYS A 135 -13.26 4.67 1.48
C CYS A 135 -14.51 4.18 0.72
N LEU A 136 -15.62 4.90 0.84
CA LEU A 136 -16.88 4.61 0.15
C LEU A 136 -17.06 5.46 -1.10
N ASN A 137 -18.14 5.19 -1.86
CA ASN A 137 -18.58 5.97 -3.02
C ASN A 137 -17.53 6.20 -4.12
N GLY A 138 -16.53 5.32 -4.23
CA GLY A 138 -15.45 5.42 -5.22
C GLY A 138 -14.27 6.30 -4.79
N GLY A 139 -14.17 6.68 -3.51
CA GLY A 139 -12.98 7.34 -2.97
C GLY A 139 -11.74 6.46 -3.07
N SER A 140 -10.62 7.06 -3.48
CA SER A 140 -9.30 6.41 -3.43
C SER A 140 -8.64 6.66 -2.08
N CYS A 141 -7.74 5.78 -1.66
CA CYS A 141 -6.96 5.96 -0.44
C CYS A 141 -5.49 6.27 -0.74
N ASN A 142 -4.87 7.03 0.15
CA ASN A 142 -3.43 7.20 0.23
C ASN A 142 -2.80 5.88 0.72
N HIS A 143 -1.93 5.29 -0.11
CA HIS A 143 -1.25 4.02 0.16
C HIS A 143 -0.39 4.00 1.44
N ILE A 144 -0.02 5.15 2.00
CA ILE A 144 0.84 5.24 3.19
C ILE A 144 0.04 5.22 4.50
N ASN A 145 -1.08 5.96 4.57
CA ASN A 145 -1.83 6.22 5.81
C ASN A 145 -3.33 5.85 5.75
N GLY A 146 -3.85 5.41 4.60
CA GLY A 146 -5.25 4.99 4.41
C GLY A 146 -6.25 6.14 4.24
N GLU A 147 -5.78 7.39 4.23
CA GLU A 147 -6.61 8.60 4.14
C GLU A 147 -7.36 8.69 2.79
N CYS A 148 -8.66 8.98 2.84
CA CYS A 148 -9.54 8.92 1.67
C CYS A 148 -9.63 10.25 0.91
N SER A 149 -9.26 10.24 -0.37
CA SER A 149 -9.54 11.29 -1.35
C SER A 149 -10.94 11.08 -1.94
N CYS A 150 -11.86 12.02 -1.68
CA CYS A 150 -13.26 11.87 -2.03
C CYS A 150 -13.63 12.46 -3.40
N PRO A 151 -14.36 11.71 -4.26
CA PRO A 151 -14.79 12.22 -5.55
C PRO A 151 -15.84 13.32 -5.39
N ALA A 152 -16.00 14.15 -6.43
CA ALA A 152 -16.86 15.31 -6.41
C ALA A 152 -18.29 15.00 -5.93
N GLY A 153 -18.76 15.76 -4.95
CA GLY A 153 -20.05 15.54 -4.28
C GLY A 153 -19.99 14.79 -2.95
N TRP A 154 -18.82 14.26 -2.56
CA TRP A 154 -18.61 13.53 -1.31
C TRP A 154 -17.52 14.14 -0.43
N ILE A 155 -17.66 13.95 0.89
CA ILE A 155 -16.78 14.47 1.94
C ILE A 155 -16.80 13.55 3.19
N GLY A 156 -15.95 13.86 4.15
CA GLY A 156 -15.75 13.07 5.38
C GLY A 156 -14.63 12.04 5.23
N PRO A 157 -14.10 11.51 6.35
CA PRO A 157 -12.89 10.68 6.37
C PRO A 157 -13.00 9.36 5.60
N PHE A 158 -14.23 8.93 5.26
CA PHE A 158 -14.52 7.72 4.49
C PHE A 158 -15.38 8.01 3.24
N CYS A 159 -15.49 9.28 2.83
CA CYS A 159 -16.31 9.72 1.69
C CYS A 159 -17.79 9.29 1.78
N ASN A 160 -18.32 9.23 3.00
CA ASN A 160 -19.65 8.72 3.33
C ASN A 160 -20.71 9.83 3.48
N LEU A 161 -20.31 11.10 3.51
CA LEU A 161 -21.21 12.26 3.56
C LEU A 161 -21.28 12.90 2.17
N THR A 162 -22.47 13.31 1.75
CA THR A 162 -22.61 14.19 0.57
C THR A 162 -22.23 15.63 0.90
N CYS A 163 -21.90 16.45 -0.11
CA CYS A 163 -21.59 17.86 0.12
C CYS A 163 -22.74 18.61 0.82
N PRO A 164 -22.44 19.45 1.84
CA PRO A 164 -23.42 20.31 2.49
C PRO A 164 -24.19 21.19 1.49
N ALA A 165 -25.47 21.44 1.78
CA ALA A 165 -26.33 22.27 0.94
C ALA A 165 -25.72 23.67 0.71
N GLY A 166 -25.57 24.05 -0.56
CA GLY A 166 -24.88 25.28 -0.95
C GLY A 166 -23.39 25.11 -1.30
N SER A 167 -22.84 23.89 -1.17
CA SER A 167 -21.47 23.54 -1.57
C SER A 167 -21.45 22.36 -2.55
N TYR A 168 -20.42 22.28 -3.41
CA TYR A 168 -20.29 21.25 -4.42
C TYR A 168 -18.83 20.99 -4.85
N GLY A 169 -18.63 19.95 -5.65
CA GLY A 169 -17.36 19.62 -6.29
C GLY A 169 -16.46 18.73 -5.43
N GLU A 170 -15.20 18.59 -5.84
CA GLU A 170 -14.19 17.82 -5.11
C GLU A 170 -13.84 18.50 -3.78
N GLY A 171 -13.90 17.75 -2.68
CA GLY A 171 -13.77 18.28 -1.32
C GLY A 171 -14.83 19.33 -0.92
N CYS A 172 -15.91 19.48 -1.71
CA CYS A 172 -16.99 20.46 -1.51
C CYS A 172 -16.53 21.94 -1.41
N ASN A 173 -15.38 22.28 -1.98
CA ASN A 173 -14.80 23.64 -1.87
C ASN A 173 -15.45 24.70 -2.79
N GLN A 174 -16.41 24.34 -3.65
CA GLN A 174 -17.06 25.28 -4.57
C GLN A 174 -18.45 25.67 -4.06
N THR A 175 -18.78 26.97 -4.06
CA THR A 175 -20.04 27.49 -3.52
C THR A 175 -21.11 27.60 -4.62
N CYS A 176 -22.31 27.08 -4.37
CA CYS A 176 -23.42 27.11 -5.31
C CYS A 176 -24.03 28.53 -5.48
N SER A 177 -24.28 28.96 -6.72
CA SER A 177 -24.87 30.27 -7.04
C SER A 177 -26.41 30.29 -7.10
N CYS A 178 -27.08 29.17 -6.82
CA CYS A 178 -28.52 29.00 -7.00
C CYS A 178 -29.35 30.02 -6.19
N ARG A 179 -30.29 30.69 -6.86
CA ARG A 179 -31.27 31.62 -6.25
C ARG A 179 -32.66 30.98 -6.21
N ASN A 180 -33.63 31.72 -5.66
CA ASN A 180 -35.06 31.38 -5.73
C ASN A 180 -35.41 29.93 -5.32
N ALA A 181 -34.80 29.45 -4.23
CA ALA A 181 -34.95 28.08 -3.71
C ALA A 181 -34.54 26.94 -4.68
N GLY A 182 -33.74 27.23 -5.71
CA GLY A 182 -33.13 26.20 -6.55
C GLY A 182 -32.16 25.31 -5.78
N ILE A 183 -32.21 24.00 -6.02
CA ILE A 183 -31.40 22.99 -5.35
C ILE A 183 -30.13 22.75 -6.16
N CYS A 184 -28.97 22.75 -5.50
CA CYS A 184 -27.68 22.56 -6.13
C CYS A 184 -27.29 21.07 -6.19
N HIS A 185 -26.82 20.59 -7.35
CA HIS A 185 -26.31 19.23 -7.49
C HIS A 185 -24.89 19.10 -6.88
N PRO A 186 -24.66 18.24 -5.87
CA PRO A 186 -23.44 18.29 -5.05
C PRO A 186 -22.15 17.94 -5.81
N ALA A 187 -22.23 17.17 -6.91
CA ALA A 187 -21.03 16.84 -7.70
C ALA A 187 -20.67 17.90 -8.75
N SER A 188 -21.61 18.69 -9.24
CA SER A 188 -21.42 19.55 -10.44
C SER A 188 -21.80 21.02 -10.29
N GLY A 189 -22.44 21.41 -9.18
CA GLY A 189 -22.86 22.80 -8.93
C GLY A 189 -24.07 23.26 -9.73
N GLN A 190 -24.58 22.43 -10.63
CA GLN A 190 -25.75 22.74 -11.46
C GLN A 190 -27.00 22.87 -10.59
N CYS A 191 -27.74 23.97 -10.78
CA CYS A 191 -29.01 24.21 -10.11
C CYS A 191 -30.16 23.49 -10.83
N ALA A 192 -31.05 22.87 -10.06
CA ALA A 192 -32.41 22.52 -10.48
C ALA A 192 -33.38 23.54 -9.85
N CYS A 193 -34.19 24.20 -10.67
CA CYS A 193 -34.89 25.41 -10.29
C CYS A 193 -36.32 25.18 -9.80
N ALA A 194 -36.69 25.88 -8.72
CA ALA A 194 -38.05 25.85 -8.18
C ALA A 194 -39.06 26.41 -9.19
N SER A 195 -40.32 25.98 -9.08
CA SER A 195 -41.34 26.22 -10.09
C SER A 195 -41.54 27.70 -10.43
N GLY A 196 -41.51 28.02 -11.72
CA GLY A 196 -41.58 29.40 -12.23
C GLY A 196 -40.23 30.02 -12.60
N TRP A 197 -39.12 29.32 -12.33
CA TRP A 197 -37.75 29.78 -12.59
C TRP A 197 -36.96 28.78 -13.44
N THR A 198 -35.97 29.30 -14.16
CA THR A 198 -35.02 28.56 -15.00
C THR A 198 -33.68 29.32 -15.10
N GLY A 199 -32.80 28.91 -16.00
CA GLY A 199 -31.46 29.47 -16.19
C GLY A 199 -30.43 28.93 -15.18
N PRO A 200 -29.12 29.09 -15.44
CA PRO A 200 -28.03 28.40 -14.74
C PRO A 200 -27.85 28.80 -13.26
N SER A 201 -28.65 29.74 -12.74
CA SER A 201 -28.68 30.10 -11.31
C SER A 201 -30.10 30.36 -10.80
N CYS A 202 -31.12 29.91 -11.52
CA CYS A 202 -32.54 30.06 -11.16
C CYS A 202 -33.02 31.52 -11.00
N THR A 203 -32.39 32.44 -11.73
CA THR A 203 -32.67 33.88 -11.73
C THR A 203 -33.57 34.32 -12.88
N GLU A 204 -33.81 33.47 -13.86
CA GLU A 204 -34.65 33.76 -15.03
C GLU A 204 -36.07 33.22 -14.79
N GLU A 205 -37.09 34.01 -15.09
CA GLU A 205 -38.48 33.55 -14.99
C GLU A 205 -38.87 32.70 -16.21
N CYS A 206 -39.89 31.83 -16.09
CA CYS A 206 -40.31 31.02 -17.23
C CYS A 206 -40.71 31.86 -18.47
N PRO A 207 -40.20 31.51 -19.67
CA PRO A 207 -40.65 32.11 -20.92
C PRO A 207 -42.16 31.98 -21.12
N ALA A 208 -42.76 32.95 -21.82
CA ALA A 208 -44.19 32.97 -22.08
C ALA A 208 -44.67 31.67 -22.74
N GLY A 209 -45.63 31.00 -22.11
CA GLY A 209 -46.14 29.70 -22.55
C GLY A 209 -45.47 28.48 -21.90
N PHE A 210 -44.59 28.67 -20.91
CA PHE A 210 -43.99 27.60 -20.10
C PHE A 210 -44.21 27.82 -18.60
N TYR A 211 -44.18 26.73 -17.82
CA TYR A 211 -44.38 26.72 -16.38
C TYR A 211 -43.67 25.55 -15.68
N GLY A 212 -43.67 25.57 -14.34
CA GLY A 212 -43.18 24.48 -13.50
C GLY A 212 -41.69 24.57 -13.19
N ALA A 213 -41.13 23.51 -12.59
CA ALA A 213 -39.71 23.42 -12.25
C ALA A 213 -38.86 23.36 -13.53
N ASP A 214 -37.75 24.11 -13.54
CA ASP A 214 -36.89 24.38 -14.71
C ASP A 214 -37.64 24.86 -15.97
N CYS A 215 -38.93 25.24 -15.83
CA CYS A 215 -39.88 25.58 -16.89
C CYS A 215 -40.13 24.46 -17.93
N LEU A 216 -40.01 23.19 -17.49
CA LEU A 216 -40.11 21.99 -18.35
C LEU A 216 -41.51 21.69 -18.89
N HIS A 217 -42.56 22.40 -18.45
CA HIS A 217 -43.94 22.14 -18.88
C HIS A 217 -44.48 23.28 -19.76
N ARG A 218 -45.19 22.93 -20.83
CA ARG A 218 -45.79 23.90 -21.76
C ARG A 218 -47.24 24.18 -21.34
N CYS A 219 -47.59 25.46 -21.24
CA CYS A 219 -48.95 25.91 -20.97
C CYS A 219 -49.90 25.50 -22.11
N LEU A 220 -51.11 25.07 -21.74
CA LEU A 220 -52.17 24.67 -22.69
C LEU A 220 -53.20 25.78 -22.96
N CYS A 221 -53.00 26.97 -22.36
CA CYS A 221 -53.93 28.10 -22.41
C CYS A 221 -54.20 28.59 -23.84
N GLN A 222 -55.49 28.75 -24.18
CA GLN A 222 -55.98 29.14 -25.49
C GLN A 222 -56.56 30.56 -25.48
N ASN A 223 -56.96 31.07 -26.65
CA ASN A 223 -57.74 32.30 -26.80
C ASN A 223 -57.14 33.56 -26.13
N GLY A 224 -55.80 33.64 -26.07
CA GLY A 224 -55.08 34.77 -25.48
C GLY A 224 -55.06 34.80 -23.94
N ALA A 225 -55.43 33.70 -23.28
CA ALA A 225 -55.37 33.59 -21.82
C ALA A 225 -53.92 33.60 -21.28
N PHE A 226 -53.73 34.23 -20.12
CA PHE A 226 -52.43 34.32 -19.45
C PHE A 226 -52.16 33.04 -18.63
N CYS A 227 -50.95 32.49 -18.72
CA CYS A 227 -50.55 31.28 -17.99
C CYS A 227 -49.75 31.64 -16.73
N ASN A 228 -50.07 31.03 -15.59
CA ASN A 228 -49.27 31.15 -14.39
C ASN A 228 -47.98 30.31 -14.49
N LYS A 229 -46.84 30.99 -14.50
CA LYS A 229 -45.49 30.38 -14.59
C LYS A 229 -45.18 29.33 -13.50
N THR A 230 -45.82 29.38 -12.33
CA THR A 230 -45.51 28.43 -11.25
C THR A 230 -46.25 27.09 -11.38
N ASN A 231 -47.53 27.08 -11.78
CA ASN A 231 -48.38 25.88 -11.76
C ASN A 231 -49.14 25.57 -13.06
N GLY A 232 -49.12 26.48 -14.05
CA GLY A 232 -49.75 26.28 -15.36
C GLY A 232 -51.19 26.78 -15.48
N ASP A 233 -51.79 27.32 -14.42
CA ASP A 233 -53.19 27.79 -14.42
C ASP A 233 -53.44 28.89 -15.47
N CYS A 234 -54.56 28.79 -16.19
CA CYS A 234 -54.94 29.73 -17.24
C CYS A 234 -55.94 30.79 -16.75
N VAL A 235 -55.54 32.07 -16.79
CA VAL A 235 -56.41 33.22 -16.51
C VAL A 235 -57.09 33.67 -17.82
N CYS A 236 -58.37 33.34 -17.95
CA CYS A 236 -59.13 33.54 -19.19
C CYS A 236 -59.46 35.01 -19.49
N ALA A 237 -59.30 35.39 -20.75
CA ALA A 237 -59.76 36.68 -21.26
C ALA A 237 -61.29 36.80 -21.22
N SER A 238 -61.78 38.04 -21.14
CA SER A 238 -63.23 38.37 -21.10
C SER A 238 -64.00 37.71 -22.24
N GLY A 239 -64.88 36.76 -21.89
CA GLY A 239 -65.66 35.99 -22.86
C GLY A 239 -65.32 34.49 -22.88
N TRP A 240 -64.26 34.05 -22.20
CA TRP A 240 -63.83 32.64 -22.18
C TRP A 240 -63.93 32.03 -20.77
N ARG A 241 -64.00 30.70 -20.70
CA ARG A 241 -63.96 29.87 -19.49
C ARG A 241 -63.41 28.47 -19.83
N GLY A 242 -63.30 27.59 -18.83
CA GLY A 242 -62.67 26.28 -18.98
C GLY A 242 -61.24 26.29 -18.44
N ALA A 243 -60.64 25.10 -18.24
CA ALA A 243 -59.33 24.98 -17.57
C ALA A 243 -58.17 25.47 -18.45
N ALA A 244 -58.34 25.44 -19.78
CA ALA A 244 -57.43 25.97 -20.78
C ALA A 244 -58.03 27.20 -21.51
N CYS A 245 -59.13 27.77 -21.00
CA CYS A 245 -59.89 28.86 -21.61
C CYS A 245 -60.48 28.51 -23.00
N GLU A 246 -60.79 27.24 -23.19
CA GLU A 246 -61.28 26.61 -24.41
C GLU A 246 -62.78 26.84 -24.70
N LEU A 247 -63.58 27.21 -23.69
CA LEU A 247 -65.03 27.37 -23.81
C LEU A 247 -65.43 28.85 -23.92
N GLY A 248 -65.97 29.23 -25.07
CA GLY A 248 -66.59 30.55 -25.24
C GLY A 248 -67.87 30.69 -24.40
N LYS A 249 -68.10 31.88 -23.83
CA LYS A 249 -69.40 32.27 -23.29
C LYS A 249 -70.33 32.57 -24.46
N MET A 250 -71.34 31.72 -24.65
CA MET A 250 -72.47 32.07 -25.51
C MET A 250 -73.16 33.30 -24.93
N VAL A 251 -73.31 34.35 -25.74
CA VAL A 251 -74.22 35.45 -25.45
C VAL A 251 -75.60 35.00 -25.91
N GLU A 252 -76.54 34.87 -24.97
CA GLU A 252 -77.95 34.67 -25.31
C GLU A 252 -78.54 35.99 -25.84
N ASP A 253 -78.45 36.20 -27.16
CA ASP A 253 -79.23 37.23 -27.88
C ASP A 253 -80.45 36.55 -28.54
N PRO A 254 -81.69 36.83 -28.10
CA PRO A 254 -82.88 36.20 -28.66
C PRO A 254 -83.29 36.63 -30.08
N GLN A 255 -82.57 37.57 -30.74
CA GLN A 255 -83.10 38.30 -31.90
C GLN A 255 -82.32 38.18 -33.22
N LYS A 256 -82.17 36.97 -33.77
CA LYS A 256 -82.00 36.81 -35.24
C LYS A 256 -82.58 35.51 -35.82
N LYS A 257 -83.58 35.67 -36.68
CA LYS A 257 -84.15 34.60 -37.51
C LYS A 257 -83.41 34.48 -38.84
N PHE A 258 -83.35 33.24 -39.34
CA PHE A 258 -83.22 32.81 -40.74
C PHE A 258 -83.13 33.88 -41.85
N LEU A 259 -82.12 33.74 -42.70
CA LEU A 259 -82.34 33.51 -44.14
C LEU A 259 -81.26 32.60 -44.72
N LEU A 260 -81.49 32.03 -45.92
CA LEU A 260 -80.71 30.97 -46.55
C LEU A 260 -79.84 31.48 -47.72
N CYS A 261 -78.70 30.82 -47.96
CA CYS A 261 -78.27 30.24 -49.25
C CYS A 261 -76.92 29.49 -49.02
N TYR A 262 -76.70 28.19 -49.27
CA TYR A 262 -76.86 27.26 -50.42
C TYR A 262 -75.62 27.16 -51.35
N TRP A 263 -74.93 26.01 -51.25
CA TRP A 263 -74.01 25.36 -52.22
C TRP A 263 -72.65 26.08 -52.51
N ASP A 264 -71.55 25.41 -52.90
CA ASP A 264 -71.34 23.98 -53.24
C ASP A 264 -69.92 23.45 -52.86
N GLN A 265 -69.63 22.18 -53.15
CA GLN A 265 -68.31 21.48 -53.08
C GLN A 265 -67.67 21.37 -54.49
N PRO A 266 -66.54 20.65 -54.75
CA PRO A 266 -65.44 20.10 -53.92
C PRO A 266 -64.01 20.45 -54.46
N GLU A 267 -62.97 19.81 -53.89
CA GLU A 267 -61.71 19.33 -54.52
C GLU A 267 -60.78 20.26 -55.36
N VAL A 268 -59.47 20.21 -55.07
CA VAL A 268 -58.41 19.48 -55.84
C VAL A 268 -57.04 19.70 -55.14
N SER A 269 -56.07 18.85 -55.42
CA SER A 269 -54.77 18.76 -54.75
C SER A 269 -53.60 19.47 -55.47
N SER A 270 -52.43 19.45 -54.80
CA SER A 270 -51.08 19.25 -55.38
C SER A 270 -50.24 20.41 -55.95
N SER A 271 -49.02 20.48 -55.39
CA SER A 271 -47.70 20.66 -56.03
C SER A 271 -47.29 21.91 -56.84
N LEU A 272 -46.28 22.60 -56.29
CA LEU A 272 -44.97 22.90 -56.91
C LEU A 272 -44.90 23.59 -58.29
N ALA A 273 -44.77 24.93 -58.29
CA ALA A 273 -43.91 25.72 -59.18
C ALA A 273 -43.91 27.20 -58.70
N SER A 274 -42.97 28.11 -58.98
CA SER A 274 -41.52 28.11 -59.24
C SER A 274 -41.20 29.41 -59.99
N PHE A 275 -40.32 30.24 -59.43
CA PHE A 275 -39.40 31.17 -60.14
C PHE A 275 -39.90 32.50 -60.81
N LEU A 276 -38.93 33.45 -60.86
CA LEU A 276 -38.80 34.69 -61.67
C LEU A 276 -39.72 35.89 -61.33
N GLN A 277 -39.30 36.97 -60.64
CA GLN A 277 -38.39 38.09 -61.03
C GLN A 277 -38.78 38.89 -62.31
N PRO A 278 -38.43 40.20 -62.44
CA PRO A 278 -38.08 41.23 -61.42
C PRO A 278 -38.54 42.70 -61.75
N THR A 279 -38.08 43.69 -60.95
CA THR A 279 -37.86 45.14 -61.31
C THR A 279 -39.09 46.05 -61.60
N VAL A 280 -39.10 47.39 -61.43
CA VAL A 280 -38.15 48.44 -60.94
C VAL A 280 -38.89 49.74 -60.50
N PHE A 281 -38.15 50.68 -59.90
CA PHE A 281 -38.43 52.11 -59.60
C PHE A 281 -39.35 52.48 -58.40
N SER A 282 -39.07 53.52 -57.57
CA SER A 282 -37.79 54.11 -57.09
C SER A 282 -37.98 55.34 -56.14
N PHE A 283 -36.93 55.63 -55.36
CA PHE A 283 -36.31 56.96 -55.13
C PHE A 283 -36.83 57.98 -54.07
N TRP A 284 -35.83 58.62 -53.42
CA TRP A 284 -35.82 59.81 -52.52
C TRP A 284 -36.45 59.70 -51.09
N THR A 285 -35.84 60.16 -49.98
CA THR A 285 -34.41 60.25 -49.53
C THR A 285 -34.31 60.72 -48.05
N LEU A 286 -33.14 60.49 -47.41
CA LEU A 286 -32.55 61.24 -46.28
C LEU A 286 -33.30 61.39 -44.92
N LEU A 287 -32.85 60.64 -43.91
CA LEU A 287 -32.31 61.13 -42.61
C LEU A 287 -31.53 59.94 -41.98
N CYS A 288 -30.24 59.95 -41.63
CA CYS A 288 -29.38 60.86 -40.83
C CYS A 288 -29.68 60.85 -39.32
N TYR A 289 -28.68 60.42 -38.52
CA TYR A 289 -28.64 60.31 -37.05
C TYR A 289 -29.59 59.23 -36.47
N LEU A 290 -29.28 58.52 -35.37
CA LEU A 290 -28.34 58.80 -34.26
C LEU A 290 -27.41 57.61 -33.91
N LEU A 291 -26.13 57.94 -33.60
CA LEU A 291 -25.24 57.45 -32.51
C LEU A 291 -24.99 55.91 -32.33
N ALA A 292 -23.90 55.46 -31.70
CA ALA A 292 -22.87 56.13 -30.89
C ALA A 292 -21.44 55.62 -31.26
N GLU A 293 -20.42 56.48 -31.38
CA GLU A 293 -19.43 56.87 -30.35
C GLU A 293 -18.45 55.79 -29.87
N VAL A 294 -17.16 55.93 -30.23
CA VAL A 294 -15.98 55.92 -29.31
C VAL A 294 -14.89 56.85 -29.89
N SER A 295 -14.14 57.53 -29.03
CA SER A 295 -12.92 58.33 -29.31
C SER A 295 -12.11 58.45 -27.99
N PRO A 296 -10.90 59.05 -27.90
CA PRO A 296 -10.04 59.67 -28.93
C PRO A 296 -8.52 59.32 -28.79
N ALA A 297 -7.65 60.21 -29.29
CA ALA A 297 -6.23 60.46 -28.92
C ALA A 297 -5.11 59.59 -29.56
N SER A 298 -3.92 60.13 -29.87
CA SER A 298 -3.47 61.54 -30.05
C SER A 298 -2.20 61.61 -30.92
N ASP A 299 -1.72 62.84 -31.20
CA ASP A 299 -0.39 63.22 -31.70
C ASP A 299 0.00 62.77 -33.12
N THR A 300 -0.02 63.67 -34.12
CA THR A 300 1.01 64.71 -34.45
C THR A 300 2.35 64.11 -34.91
N LEU A 301 3.06 64.67 -35.90
CA LEU A 301 3.09 66.06 -36.37
C LEU A 301 3.32 66.19 -37.90
N SER A 302 2.95 67.35 -38.43
CA SER A 302 3.20 67.82 -39.81
C SER A 302 4.64 67.65 -40.29
N CYS A 303 4.82 67.24 -41.56
CA CYS A 303 5.99 67.64 -42.35
C CYS A 303 5.67 67.69 -43.86
N LEU A 304 6.26 68.68 -44.56
CA LEU A 304 6.04 68.93 -45.99
C LEU A 304 7.10 68.24 -46.87
N LEU A 305 6.81 68.15 -48.17
CA LEU A 305 7.71 67.74 -49.26
C LEU A 305 8.28 66.30 -49.21
N ARG A 306 7.57 65.37 -49.87
CA ARG A 306 8.18 64.62 -50.98
C ARG A 306 7.14 64.18 -52.02
N ARG A 307 7.51 64.21 -53.29
CA ARG A 307 6.74 63.56 -54.37
C ARG A 307 7.09 62.07 -54.40
N SER A 308 6.06 61.23 -54.38
CA SER A 308 5.85 60.11 -55.32
C SER A 308 4.70 59.25 -54.81
N CYS A 309 3.54 59.33 -55.45
CA CYS A 309 2.50 58.33 -55.26
C CYS A 309 2.88 57.11 -56.11
N PHE A 310 3.34 56.03 -55.47
CA PHE A 310 3.23 54.71 -56.09
C PHE A 310 1.75 54.37 -56.14
N ALA A 311 1.22 54.14 -57.34
CA ALA A 311 -0.12 53.57 -57.48
C ALA A 311 -0.07 52.11 -57.03
N GLU A 312 -1.06 51.67 -56.24
CA GLU A 312 -1.13 50.27 -55.85
C GLU A 312 -1.40 49.38 -57.06
N CYS A 313 -0.64 48.29 -57.23
CA CYS A 313 -0.90 47.35 -58.31
C CYS A 313 -2.27 46.68 -58.16
N ASP A 314 -2.93 46.44 -59.29
CA ASP A 314 -4.14 45.63 -59.36
C ASP A 314 -3.93 44.20 -58.82
N VAL A 315 -5.02 43.54 -58.41
CA VAL A 315 -4.98 42.19 -57.84
C VAL A 315 -4.36 41.21 -58.83
N GLY A 316 -3.26 40.57 -58.43
CA GLY A 316 -2.49 39.63 -59.25
C GLY A 316 -1.36 40.26 -60.06
N ARG A 317 -1.00 41.54 -59.84
CA ARG A 317 0.16 42.20 -60.47
C ARG A 317 1.21 42.63 -59.46
N PHE A 318 2.47 42.71 -59.90
CA PHE A 318 3.60 43.06 -59.04
C PHE A 318 4.73 43.84 -59.72
N GLY A 319 5.65 44.33 -58.88
CA GLY A 319 6.86 45.07 -59.26
C GLY A 319 6.67 46.59 -59.24
N GLU A 320 7.78 47.35 -59.29
CA GLU A 320 7.80 48.81 -59.13
C GLU A 320 6.90 49.59 -60.13
N GLU A 321 6.55 48.98 -61.27
CA GLU A 321 5.63 49.54 -62.29
C GLU A 321 4.38 48.65 -62.53
N CYS A 322 4.12 47.63 -61.69
CA CYS A 322 2.96 46.73 -61.78
C CYS A 322 2.79 45.94 -63.11
N LEU A 323 3.81 45.92 -63.98
CA LEU A 323 3.76 45.28 -65.29
C LEU A 323 3.75 43.76 -65.23
N GLN A 324 4.27 43.17 -64.15
CA GLN A 324 4.51 41.73 -64.02
C GLN A 324 3.27 41.03 -63.43
N GLN A 325 2.90 39.88 -63.99
CA GLN A 325 1.71 39.11 -63.60
C GLN A 325 2.11 37.98 -62.64
N CYS A 326 1.40 37.88 -61.51
CA CYS A 326 1.56 36.77 -60.58
C CYS A 326 0.82 35.52 -61.09
N ASP A 327 1.43 34.35 -60.87
CA ASP A 327 0.88 33.03 -61.19
C ASP A 327 0.64 32.24 -59.90
N CYS A 328 -0.41 32.62 -59.16
CA CYS A 328 -0.76 32.04 -57.87
C CYS A 328 -2.05 31.20 -57.99
N GLU A 329 -1.94 29.91 -57.72
CA GLU A 329 -3.05 28.95 -57.72
C GLU A 329 -3.76 28.91 -56.35
N ASN A 330 -4.88 28.19 -56.27
CA ASN A 330 -5.63 27.88 -55.03
C ASN A 330 -5.90 29.10 -54.12
N SER A 331 -6.26 30.24 -54.73
CA SER A 331 -6.51 31.51 -54.04
C SER A 331 -5.32 32.02 -53.21
N GLY A 332 -4.09 31.75 -53.65
CA GLY A 332 -2.89 32.37 -53.11
C GLY A 332 -2.86 33.88 -53.33
N GLN A 333 -2.50 34.65 -52.30
CA GLN A 333 -2.42 36.12 -52.34
C GLN A 333 -1.02 36.55 -52.78
N CYS A 334 -0.90 37.24 -53.90
CA CYS A 334 0.41 37.71 -54.39
C CYS A 334 0.93 38.92 -53.59
N ASP A 335 2.21 38.89 -53.20
CA ASP A 335 2.93 40.06 -52.73
C ASP A 335 3.21 41.02 -53.90
N ARG A 336 2.57 42.20 -53.87
CA ARG A 336 2.57 43.16 -55.00
C ARG A 336 3.94 43.81 -55.29
N ARG A 337 4.98 43.57 -54.48
CA ARG A 337 6.33 44.09 -54.72
C ARG A 337 7.29 43.02 -55.26
N THR A 338 7.17 41.78 -54.77
CA THR A 338 8.11 40.69 -55.03
C THR A 338 7.55 39.58 -55.94
N GLY A 339 6.24 39.54 -56.16
CA GLY A 339 5.58 38.51 -56.97
C GLY A 339 5.37 37.17 -56.27
N ARG A 340 5.84 37.03 -55.03
CA ARG A 340 5.75 35.78 -54.25
C ARG A 340 4.30 35.50 -53.84
N CYS A 341 3.83 34.28 -54.05
CA CYS A 341 2.51 33.85 -53.61
C CYS A 341 2.50 33.52 -52.10
N ARG A 342 1.59 34.13 -51.35
CA ARG A 342 1.26 33.76 -49.97
C ARG A 342 0.04 32.85 -49.98
N CYS A 343 0.25 31.57 -49.67
CA CYS A 343 -0.78 30.55 -49.81
C CYS A 343 -1.91 30.67 -48.80
N SER A 344 -3.11 30.34 -49.26
CA SER A 344 -4.28 30.15 -48.40
C SER A 344 -4.14 28.85 -47.59
N ALA A 345 -4.91 28.73 -46.51
CA ALA A 345 -4.84 27.59 -45.60
C ALA A 345 -5.02 26.24 -46.33
N GLY A 346 -4.19 25.27 -46.00
CA GLY A 346 -4.17 23.94 -46.62
C GLY A 346 -3.36 23.81 -47.90
N TRP A 347 -2.64 24.85 -48.32
CA TRP A 347 -1.84 24.88 -49.55
C TRP A 347 -0.41 25.38 -49.32
N ILE A 348 0.52 24.88 -50.13
CA ILE A 348 1.97 25.12 -50.08
C ILE A 348 2.58 25.02 -51.49
N GLY A 349 3.84 25.45 -51.65
CA GLY A 349 4.51 25.58 -52.94
C GLY A 349 4.75 27.05 -53.32
N GLU A 350 5.61 27.29 -54.30
CA GLU A 350 5.97 28.66 -54.72
C GLU A 350 4.82 29.39 -55.43
N ARG A 351 3.88 28.62 -56.01
CA ARG A 351 2.63 29.09 -56.62
C ARG A 351 1.39 28.62 -55.86
N CYS A 352 1.55 28.00 -54.69
CA CYS A 352 0.47 27.38 -53.90
C CYS A 352 -0.21 26.18 -54.58
N GLU A 353 0.55 25.47 -55.41
CA GLU A 353 0.10 24.38 -56.28
C GLU A 353 -0.07 23.01 -55.57
N ARG A 354 0.43 22.85 -54.34
CA ARG A 354 0.33 21.61 -53.55
C ARG A 354 -0.60 21.77 -52.36
N ALA A 355 -1.38 20.73 -52.03
CA ALA A 355 -2.01 20.59 -50.72
C ALA A 355 -0.98 20.26 -49.63
N CYS A 356 -1.33 20.46 -48.35
CA CYS A 356 -0.50 20.00 -47.24
C CYS A 356 -0.31 18.48 -47.20
N ASP A 357 0.86 18.03 -46.75
CA ASP A 357 1.18 16.62 -46.60
C ASP A 357 0.33 15.98 -45.45
N PRO A 358 -0.03 14.68 -45.52
CA PRO A 358 -1.04 14.09 -44.64
C PRO A 358 -0.75 14.23 -43.13
N GLY A 359 -1.70 14.82 -42.39
CA GLY A 359 -1.57 15.10 -40.96
C GLY A 359 -1.13 16.53 -40.63
N LEU A 360 -0.94 17.39 -41.63
CA LEU A 360 -0.72 18.83 -41.50
C LEU A 360 -1.87 19.62 -42.14
N PHE A 361 -2.16 20.81 -41.59
CA PHE A 361 -3.23 21.69 -42.05
C PHE A 361 -2.94 23.18 -41.78
N GLY A 362 -3.85 24.05 -42.23
CA GLY A 362 -3.80 25.48 -41.94
C GLY A 362 -2.84 26.27 -42.84
N SER A 363 -2.57 27.53 -42.48
CA SER A 363 -1.62 28.39 -43.22
C SER A 363 -0.22 27.79 -43.20
N ALA A 364 0.41 27.70 -44.38
CA ALA A 364 1.76 27.14 -44.58
C ALA A 364 1.96 25.70 -44.02
N CYS A 365 0.87 24.96 -43.75
CA CYS A 365 0.89 23.60 -43.21
C CYS A 365 1.56 23.45 -41.82
N GLU A 366 1.62 24.52 -41.03
CA GLU A 366 2.30 24.54 -39.73
C GLU A 366 1.53 23.81 -38.61
N ALA A 367 0.20 23.68 -38.74
CA ALA A 367 -0.63 23.05 -37.72
C ALA A 367 -0.70 21.53 -37.93
N ARG A 368 -0.49 20.75 -36.87
CA ARG A 368 -0.55 19.28 -36.92
C ARG A 368 -1.90 18.75 -36.42
N CYS A 369 -2.49 17.84 -37.18
CA CYS A 369 -3.77 17.21 -36.87
C CYS A 369 -3.67 16.29 -35.64
N GLN A 370 -4.62 16.41 -34.72
CA GLN A 370 -4.64 15.68 -33.43
C GLN A 370 -5.62 14.50 -33.43
N CYS A 371 -5.88 13.93 -34.61
CA CYS A 371 -6.89 12.91 -34.81
C CYS A 371 -6.49 11.57 -34.18
N ALA A 372 -7.39 10.98 -33.38
CA ALA A 372 -7.19 9.69 -32.76
C ALA A 372 -7.12 8.55 -33.79
N ARG A 373 -6.50 7.43 -33.39
CA ARG A 373 -6.50 6.15 -34.13
C ARG A 373 -5.94 6.23 -35.57
N GLY A 374 -5.10 7.24 -35.86
CA GLY A 374 -4.51 7.43 -37.19
C GLY A 374 -5.49 7.94 -38.26
N ALA A 375 -6.63 8.49 -37.86
CA ALA A 375 -7.60 9.09 -38.78
C ALA A 375 -6.98 10.28 -39.54
N SER A 376 -7.30 10.41 -40.82
CA SER A 376 -6.86 11.55 -41.62
C SER A 376 -7.69 12.80 -41.31
N CYS A 377 -7.08 13.96 -41.50
CA CYS A 377 -7.74 15.26 -41.38
C CYS A 377 -7.94 15.91 -42.74
N ASP A 378 -8.83 16.91 -42.77
CA ASP A 378 -8.86 17.87 -43.87
C ASP A 378 -7.65 18.82 -43.82
N HIS A 379 -6.99 19.03 -44.96
CA HIS A 379 -5.79 19.86 -45.04
C HIS A 379 -6.09 21.36 -44.89
N VAL A 380 -7.31 21.83 -45.18
CA VAL A 380 -7.69 23.24 -45.02
C VAL A 380 -8.15 23.51 -43.59
N THR A 381 -9.07 22.71 -43.06
CA THR A 381 -9.73 22.99 -41.76
C THR A 381 -9.13 22.26 -40.57
N GLY A 382 -8.36 21.18 -40.79
CA GLY A 382 -7.87 20.28 -39.74
C GLY A 382 -8.90 19.29 -39.20
N GLU A 383 -10.13 19.28 -39.73
CA GLU A 383 -11.21 18.44 -39.22
C GLU A 383 -10.98 16.94 -39.50
N CYS A 384 -11.11 16.11 -38.47
CA CYS A 384 -10.80 14.69 -38.54
C CYS A 384 -11.91 13.88 -39.22
N ARG A 385 -11.54 13.07 -40.23
CA ARG A 385 -12.44 12.18 -40.97
C ARG A 385 -12.48 10.82 -40.30
N CYS A 386 -13.52 10.54 -39.52
CA CYS A 386 -13.50 9.44 -38.57
C CYS A 386 -13.61 8.04 -39.19
N PRO A 387 -12.90 7.04 -38.63
CA PRO A 387 -13.05 5.64 -39.00
C PRO A 387 -14.40 5.09 -38.50
N PRO A 388 -14.93 4.01 -39.11
CA PRO A 388 -16.18 3.38 -38.69
C PRO A 388 -16.24 3.09 -37.19
N GLY A 389 -17.37 3.47 -36.59
CA GLY A 389 -17.64 3.35 -35.16
C GLY A 389 -17.17 4.52 -34.30
N TRP A 390 -16.57 5.56 -34.87
CA TRP A 390 -16.00 6.71 -34.15
C TRP A 390 -16.56 8.05 -34.63
N ARG A 391 -16.64 9.02 -33.72
CA ARG A 391 -17.20 10.36 -33.91
C ARG A 391 -16.53 11.39 -32.99
N GLY A 392 -16.91 12.65 -33.16
CA GLY A 392 -16.35 13.79 -32.42
C GLY A 392 -15.16 14.40 -33.17
N LYS A 393 -14.81 15.66 -32.84
CA LYS A 393 -13.85 16.45 -33.61
C LYS A 393 -12.45 15.83 -33.73
N LEU A 394 -12.08 14.94 -32.81
CA LEU A 394 -10.81 14.21 -32.82
C LEU A 394 -10.99 12.70 -33.04
N CYS A 395 -12.20 12.23 -33.38
CA CYS A 395 -12.55 10.82 -33.50
C CYS A 395 -12.28 9.98 -32.23
N ASP A 396 -12.39 10.65 -31.08
CA ASP A 396 -12.08 10.16 -29.74
C ASP A 396 -13.23 9.34 -29.11
N LYS A 397 -14.47 9.49 -29.61
CA LYS A 397 -15.68 8.93 -28.99
C LYS A 397 -16.30 7.86 -29.87
N ALA A 398 -16.74 6.76 -29.26
CA ALA A 398 -17.55 5.75 -29.94
C ALA A 398 -18.91 6.32 -30.39
N CYS A 399 -19.57 5.66 -31.33
CA CYS A 399 -20.96 5.96 -31.72
C CYS A 399 -21.93 5.96 -30.52
N LEU A 400 -23.07 6.62 -30.69
CA LEU A 400 -24.10 6.67 -29.65
C LEU A 400 -24.83 5.32 -29.53
N PRO A 401 -25.40 5.00 -28.36
CA PRO A 401 -26.21 3.81 -28.15
C PRO A 401 -27.22 3.56 -29.28
N GLY A 402 -27.12 2.43 -29.95
CA GLY A 402 -28.01 2.06 -31.05
C GLY A 402 -27.62 2.59 -32.44
N SER A 403 -26.45 3.21 -32.62
CA SER A 403 -25.89 3.49 -33.95
C SER A 403 -24.43 3.04 -34.12
N TYR A 404 -24.03 2.81 -35.37
CA TYR A 404 -22.75 2.18 -35.73
C TYR A 404 -22.26 2.60 -37.13
N GLY A 405 -21.11 2.06 -37.54
CA GLY A 405 -20.58 2.22 -38.90
C GLY A 405 -19.89 3.56 -39.13
N LYS A 406 -19.61 3.90 -40.40
CA LYS A 406 -18.97 5.18 -40.76
C LYS A 406 -19.87 6.34 -40.35
N ASP A 407 -19.27 7.37 -39.74
CA ASP A 407 -19.91 8.59 -39.24
C ASP A 407 -21.13 8.35 -38.30
N CYS A 408 -21.27 7.12 -37.79
CA CYS A 408 -22.35 6.67 -36.89
C CYS A 408 -23.78 6.73 -37.48
N GLU A 409 -23.92 6.71 -38.81
CA GLU A 409 -25.21 6.84 -39.51
C GLU A 409 -26.09 5.57 -39.47
N GLN A 410 -25.50 4.38 -39.30
CA GLN A 410 -26.25 3.12 -39.39
C GLN A 410 -26.93 2.80 -38.05
N ARG A 411 -28.20 2.39 -38.06
CA ARG A 411 -28.97 2.12 -36.83
C ARG A 411 -29.03 0.62 -36.53
N CYS A 412 -28.70 0.26 -35.30
CA CYS A 412 -28.67 -1.14 -34.85
C CYS A 412 -30.08 -1.76 -34.86
N SER A 413 -30.23 -2.91 -35.51
CA SER A 413 -31.52 -3.62 -35.66
C SER A 413 -31.69 -4.74 -34.62
N CYS A 414 -31.39 -4.42 -33.36
CA CYS A 414 -31.29 -5.41 -32.29
C CYS A 414 -32.60 -5.56 -31.47
N PRO A 415 -32.82 -6.72 -30.81
CA PRO A 415 -33.90 -6.92 -29.86
C PRO A 415 -33.96 -5.85 -28.75
N ARG A 416 -35.14 -5.68 -28.13
CA ARG A 416 -35.32 -4.71 -27.04
C ARG A 416 -34.43 -5.07 -25.85
N GLY A 417 -33.55 -4.15 -25.48
CA GLY A 417 -32.63 -4.29 -24.33
C GLY A 417 -31.24 -4.84 -24.66
N THR A 418 -30.96 -5.25 -25.90
CA THR A 418 -29.60 -5.63 -26.30
C THR A 418 -28.86 -4.47 -26.96
N SER A 419 -27.68 -4.14 -26.42
CA SER A 419 -26.70 -3.23 -27.01
C SER A 419 -26.21 -3.71 -28.38
N CYS A 420 -25.42 -2.89 -29.07
CA CYS A 420 -24.77 -3.27 -30.31
C CYS A 420 -23.31 -2.81 -30.37
N HIS A 421 -22.48 -3.56 -31.07
CA HIS A 421 -21.08 -3.22 -31.26
C HIS A 421 -20.93 -2.00 -32.20
N HIS A 422 -20.41 -0.91 -31.66
CA HIS A 422 -20.41 0.41 -32.31
C HIS A 422 -19.69 0.47 -33.68
N VAL A 423 -18.81 -0.48 -34.02
CA VAL A 423 -18.17 -0.55 -35.34
C VAL A 423 -19.00 -1.35 -36.35
N THR A 424 -19.56 -2.50 -35.95
CA THR A 424 -20.12 -3.51 -36.87
C THR A 424 -21.64 -3.61 -36.86
N GLY A 425 -22.32 -3.08 -35.84
CA GLY A 425 -23.77 -3.17 -35.66
C GLY A 425 -24.28 -4.53 -35.18
N GLU A 426 -23.37 -5.46 -34.91
CA GLU A 426 -23.66 -6.78 -34.37
C GLU A 426 -24.28 -6.66 -32.97
N CYS A 427 -25.27 -7.49 -32.66
CA CYS A 427 -26.09 -7.35 -31.47
C CYS A 427 -25.49 -8.10 -30.27
N GLY A 428 -25.35 -7.38 -29.16
CA GLY A 428 -24.70 -7.83 -27.94
C GLY A 428 -23.21 -7.53 -27.87
N CYS A 429 -22.64 -7.74 -26.69
CA CYS A 429 -21.24 -7.45 -26.39
C CYS A 429 -20.36 -8.70 -26.32
N PRO A 430 -19.09 -8.60 -26.74
CA PRO A 430 -18.15 -9.71 -26.69
C PRO A 430 -17.92 -10.18 -25.24
N PRO A 431 -17.52 -11.45 -25.02
CA PRO A 431 -17.31 -11.98 -23.68
C PRO A 431 -16.35 -11.13 -22.84
N GLY A 432 -16.78 -10.78 -21.63
CA GLY A 432 -16.05 -9.87 -20.74
C GLY A 432 -16.50 -8.42 -20.75
N PHE A 433 -17.42 -8.03 -21.64
CA PHE A 433 -17.88 -6.65 -21.81
C PHE A 433 -19.40 -6.48 -21.75
N MET A 434 -19.83 -5.33 -21.25
CA MET A 434 -21.20 -4.82 -21.21
C MET A 434 -21.23 -3.30 -21.49
N GLY A 435 -22.38 -2.65 -21.31
CA GLY A 435 -22.60 -1.25 -21.64
C GLY A 435 -23.31 -1.09 -22.99
N ASN A 436 -23.64 0.15 -23.37
CA ASN A 436 -24.49 0.42 -24.53
C ASN A 436 -23.73 0.37 -25.87
N GLY A 437 -22.41 0.50 -25.84
CA GLY A 437 -21.48 0.29 -26.95
C GLY A 437 -20.36 -0.70 -26.61
N CYS A 438 -20.56 -1.54 -25.58
CA CYS A 438 -19.59 -2.51 -25.06
C CYS A 438 -18.33 -1.88 -24.43
N GLU A 439 -18.52 -0.69 -23.84
CA GLU A 439 -17.48 0.17 -23.29
C GLU A 439 -17.09 -0.14 -21.84
N GLN A 440 -17.77 -1.07 -21.18
CA GLN A 440 -17.59 -1.43 -19.77
C GLN A 440 -17.20 -2.90 -19.64
N THR A 441 -16.35 -3.26 -18.68
CA THR A 441 -16.08 -4.67 -18.34
C THR A 441 -17.23 -5.28 -17.55
N CYS A 442 -17.30 -6.61 -17.44
CA CYS A 442 -18.25 -7.26 -16.54
C CYS A 442 -18.11 -6.80 -15.08
N LEU A 443 -19.24 -6.73 -14.39
CA LEU A 443 -19.29 -6.42 -12.95
C LEU A 443 -18.76 -7.63 -12.16
N PRO A 444 -18.15 -7.42 -10.98
CA PRO A 444 -17.70 -8.51 -10.11
C PRO A 444 -18.81 -9.55 -9.90
N GLY A 445 -18.50 -10.83 -10.14
CA GLY A 445 -19.48 -11.93 -10.08
C GLY A 445 -20.24 -12.19 -11.38
N THR A 446 -19.95 -11.48 -12.49
CA THR A 446 -20.56 -11.72 -13.81
C THR A 446 -19.52 -11.97 -14.91
N PHE A 447 -19.88 -12.75 -15.92
CA PHE A 447 -18.99 -13.13 -17.02
C PHE A 447 -19.72 -13.47 -18.33
N GLY A 448 -18.94 -13.70 -19.39
CA GLY A 448 -19.43 -14.17 -20.69
C GLY A 448 -19.97 -13.04 -21.57
N PRO A 449 -20.61 -13.37 -22.72
CA PRO A 449 -21.13 -12.36 -23.65
C PRO A 449 -22.26 -11.57 -23.01
N ASN A 450 -22.20 -10.23 -23.11
CA ASN A 450 -23.04 -9.28 -22.38
C ASN A 450 -22.96 -9.38 -20.84
N CYS A 451 -22.03 -10.17 -20.28
CA CYS A 451 -21.94 -10.45 -18.85
C CYS A 451 -23.20 -11.10 -18.25
N ASN A 452 -23.99 -11.80 -19.06
CA ASN A 452 -25.27 -12.40 -18.64
C ASN A 452 -25.12 -13.70 -17.82
N GLN A 453 -23.89 -14.16 -17.53
CA GLN A 453 -23.64 -15.39 -16.76
C GLN A 453 -23.10 -15.03 -15.38
N VAL A 454 -23.67 -15.62 -14.32
CA VAL A 454 -23.26 -15.37 -12.93
C VAL A 454 -22.19 -16.37 -12.52
N CYS A 455 -21.08 -15.88 -11.96
CA CYS A 455 -19.98 -16.70 -11.49
C CYS A 455 -20.41 -17.55 -10.29
N GLN A 456 -20.13 -18.86 -10.32
CA GLN A 456 -20.52 -19.81 -9.26
C GLN A 456 -19.45 -19.98 -8.17
N CYS A 457 -18.59 -18.98 -8.02
CA CYS A 457 -17.44 -18.96 -7.13
C CYS A 457 -17.89 -18.76 -5.67
N SER A 458 -17.24 -19.43 -4.71
CA SER A 458 -17.58 -19.27 -3.28
C SER A 458 -17.29 -17.83 -2.78
N GLU A 459 -18.25 -17.25 -2.06
CA GLU A 459 -18.33 -15.79 -1.78
C GLU A 459 -17.13 -15.20 -1.02
N THR A 460 -16.36 -16.02 -0.29
CA THR A 460 -15.38 -15.53 0.70
C THR A 460 -14.02 -15.13 0.14
N ASN A 461 -13.56 -15.72 -0.98
CA ASN A 461 -12.12 -15.88 -1.21
C ASN A 461 -11.62 -15.73 -2.68
N GLN A 462 -12.30 -15.02 -3.57
CA GLN A 462 -11.97 -15.08 -5.01
C GLN A 462 -12.53 -13.95 -5.90
N HIS A 463 -11.99 -13.86 -7.11
CA HIS A 463 -12.58 -13.15 -8.26
C HIS A 463 -12.78 -14.16 -9.41
N CYS A 464 -13.71 -13.87 -10.33
CA CYS A 464 -13.87 -14.64 -11.55
C CYS A 464 -13.36 -13.89 -12.79
N HIS A 465 -12.88 -14.64 -13.78
CA HIS A 465 -12.46 -14.09 -15.06
C HIS A 465 -13.68 -13.58 -15.86
N PRO A 466 -13.78 -12.28 -16.21
CA PRO A 466 -14.97 -11.73 -16.86
C PRO A 466 -15.26 -12.34 -18.25
N VAL A 467 -14.24 -12.86 -18.93
CA VAL A 467 -14.40 -13.51 -20.25
C VAL A 467 -14.94 -14.93 -20.11
N ALA A 468 -14.34 -15.74 -19.23
CA ALA A 468 -14.49 -17.19 -19.19
C ALA A 468 -15.24 -17.75 -17.97
N GLY A 469 -15.47 -16.95 -16.93
CA GLY A 469 -16.16 -17.37 -15.69
C GLY A 469 -15.35 -18.25 -14.75
N THR A 470 -14.12 -18.63 -15.14
CA THR A 470 -13.18 -19.36 -14.28
C THR A 470 -12.88 -18.55 -13.02
N CYS A 471 -13.07 -19.16 -11.85
CA CYS A 471 -12.67 -18.58 -10.58
C CYS A 471 -11.14 -18.57 -10.44
N TYR A 472 -10.58 -17.55 -9.80
CA TYR A 472 -9.18 -17.50 -9.38
C TYR A 472 -9.11 -17.76 -7.88
N CYS A 473 -8.45 -18.85 -7.47
CA CYS A 473 -8.49 -19.28 -6.08
C CYS A 473 -7.50 -18.52 -5.18
N ALA A 474 -7.96 -18.09 -4.00
CA ALA A 474 -7.06 -17.65 -2.94
C ALA A 474 -6.08 -18.78 -2.53
N PRO A 475 -4.88 -18.45 -2.03
CA PRO A 475 -3.93 -19.45 -1.57
C PRO A 475 -4.51 -20.40 -0.53
N GLY A 476 -4.29 -21.70 -0.71
CA GLY A 476 -4.87 -22.76 0.12
C GLY A 476 -6.18 -23.33 -0.39
N PHE A 477 -6.73 -22.81 -1.48
CA PHE A 477 -7.96 -23.29 -2.12
C PHE A 477 -7.74 -23.64 -3.59
N HIS A 478 -8.55 -24.57 -4.10
CA HIS A 478 -8.53 -24.98 -5.51
C HIS A 478 -9.91 -25.45 -6.03
N GLY A 479 -9.99 -25.69 -7.34
CA GLY A 479 -11.15 -26.29 -7.99
C GLY A 479 -12.13 -25.26 -8.55
N PRO A 480 -13.17 -25.71 -9.29
CA PRO A 480 -13.96 -24.84 -10.18
C PRO A 480 -14.82 -23.77 -9.48
N ARG A 481 -14.84 -23.74 -8.15
CA ARG A 481 -15.51 -22.73 -7.30
C ARG A 481 -14.64 -22.26 -6.13
N CYS A 482 -13.38 -22.70 -6.08
CA CYS A 482 -12.43 -22.54 -4.97
C CYS A 482 -13.04 -22.82 -3.59
N ASP A 483 -13.87 -23.86 -3.53
CA ASP A 483 -14.57 -24.37 -2.35
C ASP A 483 -13.86 -25.55 -1.68
N ARG A 484 -12.79 -26.07 -2.31
CA ARG A 484 -11.94 -27.14 -1.79
C ARG A 484 -10.64 -26.57 -1.25
N ILE A 485 -10.20 -27.07 -0.10
CA ILE A 485 -8.89 -26.77 0.51
C ILE A 485 -7.82 -27.66 -0.13
N CYS A 486 -6.55 -27.23 -0.18
CA CYS A 486 -5.45 -28.07 -0.68
C CYS A 486 -5.31 -29.40 0.07
N GLU A 487 -4.98 -30.44 -0.70
CA GLU A 487 -4.60 -31.75 -0.19
C GLU A 487 -3.22 -31.66 0.51
N GLU A 488 -2.97 -32.51 1.52
CA GLU A 488 -1.76 -32.39 2.35
C GLU A 488 -0.47 -32.50 1.52
N GLY A 489 0.47 -31.58 1.78
CA GLY A 489 1.69 -31.45 1.00
C GLY A 489 1.59 -30.50 -0.20
N ARG A 490 0.45 -29.82 -0.40
CA ARG A 490 0.31 -28.77 -1.44
C ARG A 490 -0.16 -27.44 -0.87
N TYR A 491 0.26 -26.34 -1.53
CA TYR A 491 -0.01 -24.98 -1.08
C TYR A 491 -0.11 -23.97 -2.22
N GLY A 492 -0.52 -22.74 -1.88
CA GLY A 492 -0.62 -21.62 -2.81
C GLY A 492 -1.96 -21.58 -3.56
N PRO A 493 -2.13 -20.63 -4.51
CA PRO A 493 -3.33 -20.58 -5.34
C PRO A 493 -3.43 -21.86 -6.18
N ASP A 494 -4.64 -22.40 -6.31
CA ASP A 494 -4.96 -23.64 -7.04
C ASP A 494 -4.12 -24.88 -6.64
N CYS A 495 -3.43 -24.81 -5.50
CA CYS A 495 -2.58 -25.86 -4.92
C CYS A 495 -1.46 -26.36 -5.86
N GLU A 496 -0.99 -25.49 -6.77
CA GLU A 496 0.03 -25.81 -7.77
C GLU A 496 1.40 -26.15 -7.13
N ARG A 497 1.69 -25.59 -5.95
CA ARG A 497 3.00 -25.65 -5.30
C ARG A 497 3.08 -26.81 -4.31
N GLU A 498 4.22 -27.47 -4.25
CA GLU A 498 4.46 -28.66 -3.42
C GLU A 498 5.33 -28.31 -2.20
N CYS A 499 4.90 -28.76 -1.03
CA CYS A 499 5.57 -28.51 0.25
C CYS A 499 6.82 -29.36 0.41
N GLN A 500 7.81 -28.86 1.17
CA GLN A 500 9.09 -29.54 1.37
C GLN A 500 9.38 -29.81 2.84
N CYS A 501 8.37 -30.16 3.62
CA CYS A 501 8.48 -30.42 5.05
C CYS A 501 9.09 -31.80 5.32
N ASP A 502 10.31 -31.82 5.85
CA ASP A 502 11.02 -33.02 6.28
C ASP A 502 10.57 -33.46 7.69
N ASN A 503 10.99 -34.65 8.14
CA ASN A 503 10.75 -35.20 9.49
C ASN A 503 9.28 -35.29 9.95
N GLY A 504 8.31 -35.18 9.03
CA GLY A 504 6.88 -35.18 9.36
C GLY A 504 6.32 -33.81 9.74
N GLY A 505 6.98 -32.71 9.34
CA GLY A 505 6.42 -31.36 9.42
C GLY A 505 5.11 -31.21 8.65
N ARG A 506 4.16 -30.49 9.23
CA ARG A 506 2.85 -30.23 8.61
C ARG A 506 2.92 -28.95 7.80
N CYS A 507 2.39 -28.97 6.57
CA CYS A 507 2.41 -27.79 5.71
C CYS A 507 1.14 -26.95 5.87
N ASP A 508 1.28 -25.63 5.99
CA ASP A 508 0.18 -24.68 5.87
C ASP A 508 -0.28 -24.55 4.40
N PRO A 509 -1.56 -24.83 4.07
CA PRO A 509 -2.06 -24.76 2.69
C PRO A 509 -1.94 -23.40 2.02
N SER A 510 -1.95 -22.30 2.78
CA SER A 510 -1.99 -20.95 2.20
C SER A 510 -0.60 -20.39 1.87
N THR A 511 0.36 -20.62 2.77
CA THR A 511 1.71 -20.04 2.74
C THR A 511 2.79 -21.02 2.31
N GLY A 512 2.60 -22.33 2.53
CA GLY A 512 3.63 -23.35 2.36
C GLY A 512 4.63 -23.45 3.50
N ALA A 513 4.39 -22.76 4.63
CA ALA A 513 5.20 -22.87 5.83
C ALA A 513 5.05 -24.25 6.48
N CYS A 514 6.11 -24.77 7.09
CA CYS A 514 6.09 -26.04 7.81
C CYS A 514 6.00 -25.82 9.32
N GLU A 515 4.94 -26.33 9.96
CA GLU A 515 4.86 -26.54 11.42
C GLU A 515 5.73 -27.75 11.78
N CYS A 516 6.74 -27.57 12.64
CA CYS A 516 7.72 -28.61 12.91
C CYS A 516 7.39 -29.45 14.16
N PRO A 517 7.42 -30.81 14.05
CA PRO A 517 7.16 -31.69 15.17
C PRO A 517 8.23 -31.56 16.25
N ALA A 518 7.89 -32.00 17.47
CA ALA A 518 8.72 -31.77 18.64
C ALA A 518 10.14 -32.31 18.47
N GLY A 519 11.13 -31.42 18.63
CA GLY A 519 12.54 -31.72 18.40
C GLY A 519 13.15 -31.11 17.14
N PHE A 520 12.35 -30.50 16.25
CA PHE A 520 12.79 -29.95 14.98
C PHE A 520 12.38 -28.48 14.75
N ILE A 521 13.13 -27.79 13.89
CA ILE A 521 12.96 -26.37 13.52
C ILE A 521 13.49 -26.10 12.09
N GLY A 522 13.16 -24.93 11.55
CA GLY A 522 13.62 -24.41 10.27
C GLY A 522 12.58 -24.57 9.18
N ALA A 523 12.71 -23.82 8.07
CA ALA A 523 11.70 -23.74 7.01
C ALA A 523 11.33 -25.07 6.30
N ARG A 524 12.06 -26.15 6.60
CA ARG A 524 11.77 -27.54 6.18
C ARG A 524 11.75 -28.55 7.34
N CYS A 525 11.85 -28.12 8.59
CA CYS A 525 11.95 -29.00 9.77
C CYS A 525 13.13 -30.00 9.76
N ASN A 526 14.19 -29.73 8.98
CA ASN A 526 15.35 -30.62 8.86
C ASN A 526 16.37 -30.46 10.00
N THR A 527 16.30 -29.39 10.77
CA THR A 527 17.29 -29.03 11.82
C THR A 527 16.74 -29.41 13.19
N THR A 528 17.53 -30.06 14.03
CA THR A 528 17.13 -30.40 15.41
C THR A 528 17.21 -29.19 16.34
N CYS A 529 16.46 -29.20 17.45
CA CYS A 529 16.41 -28.05 18.36
C CYS A 529 17.81 -27.66 18.88
N PRO A 530 18.15 -26.35 18.88
CA PRO A 530 19.37 -25.87 19.50
C PRO A 530 19.31 -26.06 21.03
N ALA A 531 20.48 -26.15 21.67
CA ALA A 531 20.57 -26.33 23.11
C ALA A 531 19.84 -25.21 23.88
N GLY A 532 19.12 -25.60 24.93
CA GLY A 532 18.22 -24.73 25.68
C GLY A 532 16.80 -24.64 25.09
N ARG A 533 16.48 -25.33 23.98
CA ARG A 533 15.14 -25.32 23.36
C ARG A 533 14.58 -26.70 23.06
N PHE A 534 13.25 -26.83 23.09
CA PHE A 534 12.55 -28.09 22.86
C PHE A 534 11.08 -27.90 22.44
N GLY A 535 10.42 -29.02 22.12
CA GLY A 535 9.01 -29.05 21.73
C GLY A 535 8.79 -28.70 20.25
N PRO A 536 7.52 -28.57 19.80
CA PRO A 536 7.22 -28.17 18.42
C PRO A 536 7.81 -26.79 18.12
N ASP A 537 8.34 -26.64 16.91
CA ASP A 537 9.11 -25.48 16.43
C ASP A 537 10.23 -25.01 17.39
N CYS A 538 10.66 -25.87 18.31
CA CYS A 538 11.56 -25.57 19.42
C CYS A 538 11.15 -24.31 20.22
N ALA A 539 9.84 -24.02 20.28
CA ALA A 539 9.29 -22.81 20.86
C ALA A 539 9.51 -22.71 22.38
N ARG A 540 9.65 -23.84 23.07
CA ARG A 540 9.80 -23.92 24.54
C ARG A 540 11.27 -23.88 24.95
N VAL A 541 11.56 -23.24 26.08
CA VAL A 541 12.92 -23.10 26.63
C VAL A 541 13.15 -24.10 27.76
N ALA A 542 14.25 -24.85 27.72
CA ALA A 542 14.69 -25.78 28.75
C ALA A 542 15.75 -25.11 29.65
N ALA A 543 15.44 -24.95 30.94
CA ALA A 543 16.35 -24.36 31.92
C ALA A 543 17.28 -25.43 32.51
N CYS A 544 18.38 -25.72 31.82
CA CYS A 544 19.44 -26.60 32.31
C CYS A 544 20.61 -25.78 32.86
N GLY A 545 21.18 -26.20 33.99
CA GLY A 545 22.31 -25.52 34.63
C GLY A 545 23.63 -25.71 33.88
N GLU A 546 24.55 -24.76 34.07
CA GLU A 546 25.94 -24.69 33.56
C GLU A 546 26.49 -26.01 32.98
N GLY A 547 26.59 -26.08 31.64
CA GLY A 547 27.19 -27.17 30.88
C GLY A 547 26.26 -28.34 30.50
N ALA A 548 25.03 -28.42 31.03
CA ALA A 548 24.09 -29.49 30.68
C ALA A 548 23.32 -29.21 29.38
N ARG A 549 23.09 -30.26 28.58
CA ARG A 549 22.22 -30.21 27.38
C ARG A 549 20.81 -30.69 27.74
N ASN A 550 19.79 -30.22 27.03
CA ASN A 550 18.45 -30.80 27.08
C ASN A 550 18.22 -31.84 25.98
N ASP A 551 17.28 -32.73 26.21
CA ASP A 551 16.60 -33.49 25.16
C ASP A 551 15.73 -32.56 24.30
N PRO A 552 15.81 -32.59 22.95
CA PRO A 552 15.14 -31.64 22.08
C PRO A 552 13.62 -31.88 21.96
N VAL A 553 13.13 -33.08 22.25
CA VAL A 553 11.70 -33.43 22.14
C VAL A 553 10.96 -33.05 23.43
N SER A 554 11.50 -33.48 24.58
CA SER A 554 10.86 -33.40 25.89
C SER A 554 11.37 -32.27 26.79
N GLY A 555 12.53 -31.68 26.49
CA GLY A 555 13.13 -30.60 27.29
C GLY A 555 13.90 -31.06 28.53
N ARG A 556 13.94 -32.37 28.82
CA ARG A 556 14.61 -32.92 30.00
C ARG A 556 16.11 -32.70 29.95
N CYS A 557 16.72 -32.22 31.04
CA CYS A 557 18.17 -32.03 31.11
C CYS A 557 18.95 -33.34 31.26
N LEU A 558 20.09 -33.41 30.57
CA LEU A 558 21.05 -34.51 30.57
C LEU A 558 22.29 -34.07 31.35
N CYS A 559 22.40 -34.51 32.61
CA CYS A 559 23.46 -34.07 33.52
C CYS A 559 24.80 -34.74 33.22
N GLY A 560 25.86 -33.94 33.10
CA GLY A 560 27.23 -34.43 33.08
C GLY A 560 27.68 -35.04 34.41
N ALA A 561 28.86 -35.65 34.42
CA ALA A 561 29.46 -36.20 35.64
C ALA A 561 29.64 -35.09 36.70
N GLY A 562 29.37 -35.42 37.97
CA GLY A 562 29.43 -34.45 39.07
C GLY A 562 28.18 -33.60 39.27
N ARG A 563 27.16 -33.72 38.41
CA ARG A 563 25.90 -32.94 38.47
C ARG A 563 24.67 -33.85 38.57
N ARG A 564 23.61 -33.37 39.23
CA ARG A 564 22.31 -34.03 39.40
C ARG A 564 21.17 -33.02 39.58
N GLY A 565 19.94 -33.51 39.59
CA GLY A 565 18.71 -32.72 39.58
C GLY A 565 17.99 -32.86 38.23
N GLU A 566 16.74 -32.40 38.13
CA GLU A 566 16.01 -32.40 36.86
C GLU A 566 16.48 -31.27 35.92
N ASP A 567 17.07 -30.24 36.51
CA ASP A 567 17.72 -29.08 35.89
C ASP A 567 19.26 -29.22 35.80
N CYS A 568 19.83 -30.24 36.43
CA CYS A 568 21.28 -30.39 36.67
C CYS A 568 21.93 -29.24 37.47
N GLY A 569 21.16 -28.49 38.26
CA GLY A 569 21.63 -27.35 39.07
C GLY A 569 22.45 -27.74 40.30
N HIS A 570 22.35 -29.00 40.76
CA HIS A 570 23.03 -29.46 41.97
C HIS A 570 24.29 -30.27 41.66
N GLY A 571 25.33 -30.08 42.48
CA GLY A 571 26.50 -30.98 42.50
C GLY A 571 26.21 -32.32 43.20
N CYS A 572 27.15 -33.26 43.09
CA CYS A 572 27.04 -34.52 43.83
C CYS A 572 27.15 -34.34 45.36
N PRO A 573 26.47 -35.19 46.16
CA PRO A 573 26.66 -35.22 47.61
C PRO A 573 28.12 -35.50 48.00
N PRO A 574 28.60 -35.01 49.16
CA PRO A 574 29.97 -35.26 49.61
C PRO A 574 30.32 -36.76 49.62
N GLY A 575 31.42 -37.12 48.94
CA GLY A 575 31.85 -38.50 48.80
C GLY A 575 31.11 -39.32 47.74
N TRP A 576 30.40 -38.67 46.81
CA TRP A 576 29.82 -39.29 45.60
C TRP A 576 30.29 -38.59 44.32
N PHE A 577 30.41 -39.35 43.23
CA PHE A 577 30.95 -38.88 41.97
C PHE A 577 30.33 -39.56 40.73
N GLY A 578 30.70 -39.07 39.55
CA GLY A 578 30.35 -39.64 38.25
C GLY A 578 28.97 -39.19 37.72
N LEU A 579 28.52 -39.85 36.65
CA LEU A 579 27.24 -39.54 36.00
C LEU A 579 26.07 -39.82 36.96
N GLY A 580 25.22 -38.82 37.22
CA GLY A 580 24.11 -38.94 38.15
C GLY A 580 24.50 -39.20 39.61
N CYS A 581 25.79 -39.07 39.97
CA CYS A 581 26.33 -39.30 41.31
C CYS A 581 26.15 -40.73 41.84
N LEU A 582 26.24 -41.74 40.96
CA LEU A 582 25.98 -43.14 41.31
C LEU A 582 27.15 -43.88 41.98
N HIS A 583 28.36 -43.30 41.99
CA HIS A 583 29.55 -43.95 42.54
C HIS A 583 30.02 -43.26 43.83
N ARG A 584 30.48 -44.04 44.82
CA ARG A 584 30.94 -43.53 46.12
C ARG A 584 32.47 -43.47 46.17
N CYS A 585 33.01 -42.32 46.54
CA CYS A 585 34.45 -42.11 46.71
C CYS A 585 35.02 -42.94 47.86
N ASN A 586 36.29 -43.30 47.77
CA ASN A 586 37.01 -44.09 48.77
C ASN A 586 38.34 -43.40 49.15
N CYS A 587 38.22 -42.17 49.67
CA CYS A 587 39.33 -41.34 50.15
C CYS A 587 39.51 -41.50 51.66
N SER A 588 40.74 -41.73 52.09
CA SER A 588 41.15 -41.85 53.50
C SER A 588 41.54 -40.49 54.11
N ASN A 589 41.69 -40.44 55.43
CA ASN A 589 42.34 -39.34 56.17
C ASN A 589 41.81 -37.91 55.89
N GLY A 590 40.53 -37.79 55.54
CA GLY A 590 39.90 -36.50 55.23
C GLY A 590 40.20 -35.96 53.82
N GLY A 591 40.77 -36.77 52.92
CA GLY A 591 40.98 -36.41 51.52
C GLY A 591 39.67 -36.02 50.82
N ARG A 592 39.69 -34.92 50.06
CA ARG A 592 38.51 -34.37 49.39
C ARG A 592 38.37 -35.00 48.00
N CYS A 593 37.24 -35.63 47.77
CA CYS A 593 36.91 -36.23 46.47
C CYS A 593 36.47 -35.18 45.43
N ASP A 594 36.89 -35.36 44.18
CA ASP A 594 36.30 -34.68 43.03
C ASP A 594 34.95 -35.30 42.64
N ALA A 595 33.97 -34.46 42.30
CA ALA A 595 32.61 -34.92 41.98
C ALA A 595 32.47 -35.48 40.55
N ALA A 596 33.31 -35.09 39.60
CA ALA A 596 33.25 -35.57 38.23
C ALA A 596 34.06 -36.86 38.05
N THR A 597 35.33 -36.88 38.50
CA THR A 597 36.26 -38.01 38.27
C THR A 597 36.29 -39.02 39.41
N GLY A 598 36.05 -38.60 40.65
CA GLY A 598 36.21 -39.42 41.85
C GLY A 598 37.60 -39.38 42.49
N ASP A 599 38.52 -38.56 41.96
CA ASP A 599 39.91 -38.47 42.45
C ASP A 599 40.00 -37.89 43.87
N CYS A 600 40.92 -38.41 44.67
CA CYS A 600 41.14 -37.97 46.04
C CYS A 600 42.26 -36.93 46.14
N SER A 601 41.91 -35.69 46.52
CA SER A 601 42.88 -34.63 46.84
C SER A 601 43.26 -34.66 48.33
N CYS A 602 44.55 -34.84 48.61
CA CYS A 602 45.04 -35.18 49.95
C CYS A 602 45.44 -33.98 50.81
N GLY A 603 45.21 -34.09 52.13
CA GLY A 603 45.66 -33.10 53.11
C GLY A 603 47.18 -33.17 53.36
N LEU A 604 47.73 -32.09 53.92
CA LEU A 604 49.16 -31.98 54.23
C LEU A 604 49.64 -33.17 55.08
N GLY A 605 50.63 -33.91 54.57
CA GLY A 605 51.20 -35.09 55.22
C GLY A 605 50.74 -36.44 54.65
N TRP A 606 49.79 -36.47 53.71
CA TRP A 606 49.27 -37.70 53.10
C TRP A 606 49.46 -37.73 51.57
N THR A 607 49.76 -38.91 51.02
CA THR A 607 49.96 -39.17 49.59
C THR A 607 49.19 -40.41 49.12
N GLY A 608 49.40 -40.82 47.86
CA GLY A 608 48.70 -41.92 47.20
C GLY A 608 47.33 -41.51 46.66
N ALA A 609 46.84 -42.24 45.65
CA ALA A 609 45.57 -41.95 44.96
C ALA A 609 44.30 -42.02 45.86
N ARG A 610 44.47 -42.37 47.13
CA ARG A 610 43.44 -42.55 48.15
C ARG A 610 43.75 -41.82 49.46
N CYS A 611 44.88 -41.10 49.56
CA CYS A 611 45.32 -40.39 50.76
C CYS A 611 45.58 -41.29 51.99
N ASP A 612 45.97 -42.55 51.78
CA ASP A 612 46.30 -43.53 52.83
C ASP A 612 47.80 -43.68 53.12
N GLU A 613 48.68 -43.11 52.29
CA GLU A 613 50.14 -43.14 52.52
C GLU A 613 50.60 -41.94 53.35
N GLY A 614 51.46 -42.17 54.36
CA GLY A 614 52.01 -41.10 55.21
C GLY A 614 53.37 -40.58 54.73
N ALA A 615 53.50 -39.26 54.52
CA ALA A 615 54.71 -38.62 54.02
C ALA A 615 55.83 -38.53 55.09
N THR A 616 56.69 -39.55 55.17
CA THR A 616 57.85 -39.59 56.08
C THR A 616 59.01 -38.70 55.60
N ARG A 617 59.85 -38.19 56.52
CA ARG A 617 60.62 -36.93 56.30
C ARG A 617 62.14 -36.98 56.58
N THR A 618 62.90 -37.84 55.89
CA THR A 618 64.38 -37.80 55.82
C THR A 618 64.91 -38.71 54.71
N ARG A 619 66.04 -38.48 53.99
CA ARG A 619 66.82 -37.26 53.64
C ARG A 619 67.96 -37.69 52.65
N ILE A 620 68.62 -36.73 51.98
CA ILE A 620 69.95 -36.78 51.29
C ILE A 620 70.00 -37.16 49.79
N LEU A 621 70.45 -36.18 48.98
CA LEU A 621 71.29 -36.13 47.74
C LEU A 621 71.06 -37.17 46.60
N ASP A 622 71.22 -36.85 45.31
CA ASP A 622 72.00 -35.80 44.59
C ASP A 622 71.13 -35.03 43.53
N SER A 623 71.50 -33.90 42.90
CA SER A 623 72.72 -33.07 42.92
C SER A 623 72.45 -31.56 42.58
N PHE A 624 73.50 -30.72 42.62
CA PHE A 624 73.49 -29.25 42.34
C PHE A 624 73.71 -28.91 40.82
N MET A 625 73.78 -27.67 40.27
CA MET A 625 73.96 -26.29 40.79
C MET A 625 73.33 -25.26 39.79
N VAL A 626 72.48 -24.28 40.16
CA VAL A 626 72.71 -22.85 40.59
C VAL A 626 73.64 -22.02 39.67
N TYR A 627 73.24 -20.83 39.16
CA TYR A 627 73.59 -19.44 39.60
C TYR A 627 73.14 -18.42 38.51
N CYS A 628 72.89 -17.10 38.68
CA CYS A 628 72.51 -16.18 39.80
C CYS A 628 72.05 -14.81 39.14
N ARG A 629 71.85 -13.62 39.75
CA ARG A 629 72.10 -13.04 41.10
C ARG A 629 71.01 -12.01 41.55
N VAL A 630 71.38 -10.88 42.17
CA VAL A 630 70.57 -9.98 43.04
C VAL A 630 71.10 -8.52 43.02
N LYS A 631 70.22 -7.50 43.20
CA LYS A 631 70.51 -6.14 43.75
C LYS A 631 69.21 -5.38 44.14
N ASP A 632 69.07 -4.58 45.20
CA ASP A 632 69.56 -4.62 46.60
C ASP A 632 68.77 -3.61 47.52
N LEU A 633 68.14 -4.08 48.62
CA LEU A 633 67.70 -3.34 49.86
C LEU A 633 66.64 -2.19 49.77
N PRO A 634 65.99 -1.69 50.87
CA PRO A 634 66.02 -2.07 52.31
C PRO A 634 64.63 -2.50 52.93
N TRP A 635 64.32 -2.18 54.21
CA TRP A 635 63.43 -2.95 55.14
C TRP A 635 62.28 -2.18 55.89
N PHE A 636 61.31 -2.95 56.47
CA PHE A 636 60.52 -2.72 57.74
C PHE A 636 59.38 -1.66 57.82
N PRO A 637 58.44 -1.69 58.83
CA PRO A 637 57.77 -2.84 59.52
C PRO A 637 56.28 -2.60 60.00
N LEU A 638 55.66 -3.61 60.68
CA LEU A 638 54.45 -3.55 61.59
C LEU A 638 53.05 -3.27 60.95
N PHE A 639 51.88 -3.52 61.56
CA PHE A 639 51.44 -4.04 62.89
C PHE A 639 50.15 -4.94 62.75
N PHE A 640 49.74 -5.66 63.82
CA PHE A 640 48.61 -6.62 64.07
C PHE A 640 47.29 -6.48 63.24
N CYS A 641 46.43 -7.49 63.00
CA CYS A 641 45.98 -8.75 63.69
C CYS A 641 44.76 -8.62 64.65
N ILE A 642 43.80 -9.57 64.56
CA ILE A 642 42.57 -9.83 65.39
C ILE A 642 41.22 -9.24 64.83
N CYS A 643 40.10 -9.93 65.15
CA CYS A 643 38.70 -9.82 64.68
C CYS A 643 38.47 -10.40 63.26
N VAL A 644 37.97 -11.63 63.03
CA VAL A 644 36.94 -12.51 63.67
C VAL A 644 35.49 -12.06 63.39
N VAL A 645 34.61 -13.05 63.17
CA VAL A 645 33.13 -12.99 62.96
C VAL A 645 32.65 -12.95 61.49
N CYS A 646 31.50 -13.61 61.30
CA CYS A 646 30.76 -14.03 60.11
C CYS A 646 30.62 -13.08 58.91
N VAL A 647 30.33 -13.69 57.74
CA VAL A 647 29.45 -13.11 56.72
C VAL A 647 28.32 -14.09 56.40
N THR A 648 27.33 -14.14 57.29
CA THR A 648 26.03 -14.79 57.05
C THR A 648 24.97 -13.75 57.34
N PHE A 649 24.29 -13.25 56.30
CA PHE A 649 23.30 -12.15 56.35
C PHE A 649 23.89 -10.80 56.80
N CYS A 650 23.31 -9.63 56.50
CA CYS A 650 22.13 -9.26 55.70
C CYS A 650 22.53 -8.02 54.86
N ALA A 651 22.25 -7.94 53.55
CA ALA A 651 21.01 -7.44 52.92
C ALA A 651 20.93 -5.89 52.80
N LEU A 652 20.04 -5.43 51.90
CA LEU A 652 19.60 -4.03 51.71
C LEU A 652 20.60 -3.03 51.09
N ALA A 653 20.62 -3.01 49.75
CA ALA A 653 20.28 -1.78 49.02
C ALA A 653 19.00 -2.10 48.23
N SER A 654 17.84 -2.09 48.88
CA SER A 654 16.96 -0.91 48.98
C SER A 654 16.37 -0.52 47.63
N ASP A 655 15.09 -0.81 47.41
CA ASP A 655 14.27 0.03 46.53
C ASP A 655 14.42 1.48 46.98
N CYS A 656 14.43 2.41 46.02
CA CYS A 656 14.46 3.83 46.34
C CYS A 656 13.26 4.20 47.24
N THR A 657 13.51 5.03 48.26
CA THR A 657 12.45 5.59 49.11
C THR A 657 11.37 6.26 48.25
N GLU A 658 10.12 6.27 48.72
CA GLU A 658 8.99 6.79 47.93
C GLU A 658 9.31 8.12 47.26
N ASN A 659 9.05 8.17 45.94
CA ASN A 659 9.32 9.29 45.05
C ASN A 659 10.81 9.55 44.72
N PHE A 660 11.65 8.51 44.65
CA PHE A 660 12.99 8.58 44.07
C PHE A 660 13.26 7.46 43.06
N TYR A 661 14.11 7.71 42.05
CA TYR A 661 14.39 6.75 40.98
C TYR A 661 15.77 6.91 40.31
N GLY A 662 16.16 5.88 39.55
CA GLY A 662 17.40 5.84 38.77
C GLY A 662 18.62 5.29 39.53
N PRO A 663 19.82 5.25 38.91
CA PRO A 663 21.03 4.80 39.58
C PRO A 663 21.31 5.65 40.82
N ASP A 664 21.64 4.98 41.92
CA ASP A 664 21.84 5.54 43.26
C ASP A 664 20.69 6.43 43.77
N CYS A 665 19.47 6.23 43.24
CA CYS A 665 18.24 6.96 43.59
C CYS A 665 18.34 8.50 43.45
N ALA A 666 19.26 8.99 42.62
CA ALA A 666 19.66 10.41 42.56
C ALA A 666 18.64 11.38 41.91
N LYS A 667 17.41 10.93 41.60
CA LYS A 667 16.35 11.75 41.00
C LYS A 667 15.03 11.60 41.76
N THR A 668 14.33 12.71 41.99
CA THR A 668 13.00 12.73 42.62
C THR A 668 11.89 12.53 41.60
N CYS A 669 10.78 11.91 42.00
CA CYS A 669 9.54 11.84 41.21
C CYS A 669 8.55 12.92 41.66
N GLU A 670 7.93 13.63 40.71
CA GLU A 670 6.92 14.66 40.97
C GLU A 670 5.51 14.04 40.86
N CYS A 671 5.19 13.08 41.76
CA CYS A 671 3.92 12.37 41.79
C CYS A 671 2.98 12.95 42.87
N GLU A 672 1.77 13.37 42.49
CA GLU A 672 0.76 13.90 43.42
C GLU A 672 -0.37 12.91 43.73
N ASN A 673 -1.29 13.32 44.61
CA ASN A 673 -2.51 12.60 45.01
C ASN A 673 -2.30 11.15 45.51
N GLY A 674 -1.11 10.85 46.05
CA GLY A 674 -0.76 9.52 46.55
C GLY A 674 -0.56 8.48 45.44
N ALA A 675 -0.21 8.93 44.23
CA ALA A 675 0.28 8.08 43.16
C ALA A 675 1.67 7.53 43.49
N GLN A 676 1.95 6.30 43.05
CA GLN A 676 3.16 5.56 43.46
C GLN A 676 4.19 5.58 42.33
N CYS A 677 5.42 6.05 42.61
CA CYS A 677 6.48 6.13 41.60
C CYS A 677 7.16 4.77 41.34
N ASP A 678 7.45 4.47 40.07
CA ASP A 678 8.34 3.37 39.67
C ASP A 678 9.82 3.76 39.92
N PRO A 679 10.56 3.08 40.82
CA PRO A 679 11.92 3.46 41.21
C PRO A 679 12.97 3.21 40.10
N ARG A 680 12.61 2.57 38.98
CA ARG A 680 13.52 2.29 37.86
C ARG A 680 13.46 3.35 36.77
N ASN A 681 12.29 3.94 36.55
CA ASN A 681 12.06 4.87 35.42
C ASN A 681 11.37 6.20 35.78
N GLY A 682 10.88 6.36 37.02
CA GLY A 682 10.32 7.62 37.52
C GLY A 682 8.85 7.86 37.18
N ARG A 683 8.15 6.86 36.61
CA ARG A 683 6.77 7.01 36.16
C ARG A 683 5.79 6.89 37.34
N CYS A 684 4.89 7.86 37.47
CA CYS A 684 3.83 7.85 38.46
C CYS A 684 2.71 6.86 38.07
N SER A 685 2.33 5.98 39.00
CA SER A 685 1.18 5.09 38.89
C SER A 685 -0.02 5.72 39.59
N CYS A 686 -0.89 6.37 38.82
CA CYS A 686 -2.04 7.09 39.36
C CYS A 686 -3.06 6.13 39.99
N ARG A 687 -3.59 6.50 41.18
CA ARG A 687 -4.73 5.80 41.76
C ARG A 687 -5.99 6.08 40.94
N HIS A 688 -6.94 5.14 40.99
CA HIS A 688 -8.19 5.29 40.23
C HIS A 688 -8.90 6.60 40.63
N SER A 689 -9.43 7.29 39.63
CA SER A 689 -9.91 8.68 39.67
C SER A 689 -8.85 9.79 39.59
N TRP A 690 -7.59 9.50 39.23
CA TRP A 690 -6.60 10.51 38.82
C TRP A 690 -5.88 10.12 37.52
N ILE A 691 -5.58 11.09 36.67
CA ILE A 691 -4.92 10.94 35.37
C ILE A 691 -3.82 12.02 35.16
N GLY A 692 -3.14 11.97 34.01
CA GLY A 692 -1.96 12.79 33.69
C GLY A 692 -0.64 12.20 34.19
N PRO A 693 0.52 12.63 33.68
CA PRO A 693 1.82 12.01 33.98
C PRO A 693 2.28 12.20 35.44
N ALA A 694 1.80 13.24 36.12
CA ALA A 694 2.04 13.55 37.54
C ALA A 694 0.83 13.20 38.45
N CYS A 695 -0.26 12.65 37.89
CA CYS A 695 -1.49 12.29 38.60
C CYS A 695 -2.24 13.46 39.29
N GLN A 696 -2.13 14.67 38.72
CA GLN A 696 -2.75 15.90 39.23
C GLN A 696 -4.21 16.11 38.75
N GLU A 697 -4.66 15.40 37.71
CA GLU A 697 -5.98 15.64 37.08
C GLU A 697 -7.05 14.68 37.62
N GLY A 698 -8.08 15.20 38.30
CA GLY A 698 -9.12 14.39 38.94
C GLY A 698 -10.22 13.95 37.97
N ALA A 699 -10.58 12.66 37.98
CA ALA A 699 -11.66 12.12 37.17
C ALA A 699 -13.03 12.38 37.83
N VAL A 700 -13.92 13.06 37.10
CA VAL A 700 -15.29 13.32 37.55
C VAL A 700 -16.15 12.06 37.35
N THR A 701 -16.53 11.43 38.46
CA THR A 701 -17.65 10.47 38.49
C THR A 701 -18.93 11.16 38.97
N LYS A 702 -20.08 10.65 38.51
CA LYS A 702 -21.39 10.92 39.12
C LYS A 702 -21.95 9.62 39.69
N ASP A 703 -22.64 9.78 40.80
CA ASP A 703 -23.28 8.75 41.63
C ASP A 703 -24.32 7.91 40.84
N THR A 704 -24.81 6.74 41.29
CA THR A 704 -25.24 6.39 42.66
C THR A 704 -25.31 4.88 42.96
N HIS A 705 -25.03 4.50 44.22
CA HIS A 705 -25.68 3.44 45.04
C HIS A 705 -25.85 1.98 44.54
N ALA A 706 -25.84 0.93 45.38
CA ALA A 706 -25.36 0.76 46.77
C ALA A 706 -25.33 -0.73 47.19
N HIS A 707 -24.38 -1.08 48.08
CA HIS A 707 -24.35 -2.21 49.02
C HIS A 707 -24.45 -3.69 48.51
N ALA A 708 -23.96 -4.71 49.24
CA ALA A 708 -22.79 -4.82 50.15
C ALA A 708 -22.59 -6.31 50.56
N HIS A 709 -21.34 -6.70 50.90
CA HIS A 709 -20.98 -7.90 51.68
C HIS A 709 -21.24 -9.29 51.02
N THR A 710 -20.49 -10.38 51.26
CA THR A 710 -19.24 -10.63 52.03
C THR A 710 -18.59 -11.98 51.68
N HIS A 711 -17.27 -12.11 51.90
CA HIS A 711 -16.56 -13.34 52.32
C HIS A 711 -16.53 -14.57 51.35
N THR A 712 -15.64 -15.57 51.45
CA THR A 712 -14.26 -15.69 52.02
C THR A 712 -13.66 -17.04 51.57
N PHE A 713 -12.46 -17.03 50.96
CA PHE A 713 -11.52 -18.17 50.83
C PHE A 713 -12.02 -19.45 50.08
N CYS A 714 -11.22 -20.49 49.82
CA CYS A 714 -9.83 -20.57 49.31
C CYS A 714 -9.46 -22.06 49.09
N CYS A 715 -9.04 -22.45 47.87
CA CYS A 715 -8.33 -23.72 47.58
C CYS A 715 -9.13 -25.05 47.88
N ILE A 716 -8.76 -26.28 47.48
CA ILE A 716 -7.59 -26.80 46.72
C ILE A 716 -7.89 -28.17 46.02
N ILE A 717 -7.12 -28.51 44.98
CA ILE A 717 -6.83 -29.85 44.40
C ILE A 717 -7.91 -30.65 43.60
N HIS A 718 -7.39 -31.20 42.50
CA HIS A 718 -7.86 -32.22 41.54
C HIS A 718 -8.79 -33.34 42.04
N LEU A 719 -9.67 -33.84 41.13
CA LEU A 719 -9.38 -35.06 40.33
C LEU A 719 -10.39 -35.27 39.18
N ALA A 720 -9.90 -35.85 38.08
CA ALA A 720 -10.67 -36.56 37.05
C ALA A 720 -10.49 -38.08 37.28
N PRO A 721 -11.22 -39.04 36.64
CA PRO A 721 -11.90 -38.92 35.34
C PRO A 721 -13.22 -39.72 35.15
N ALA A 722 -13.65 -39.81 33.88
CA ALA A 722 -14.39 -40.89 33.21
C ALA A 722 -15.93 -40.97 33.31
N GLY A 723 -16.53 -41.31 32.14
CA GLY A 723 -17.91 -41.77 31.92
C GLY A 723 -19.00 -40.68 31.88
N ASP A 724 -20.05 -40.80 31.06
CA ASP A 724 -20.22 -41.65 29.87
C ASP A 724 -21.37 -41.11 28.98
N GLU A 725 -21.45 -41.65 27.76
CA GLU A 725 -22.59 -41.72 26.81
C GLU A 725 -23.62 -40.55 26.69
N LEU A 726 -23.76 -39.89 25.53
CA LEU A 726 -24.42 -40.35 24.29
C LEU A 726 -25.96 -40.29 24.32
N SER A 727 -26.55 -39.38 23.51
CA SER A 727 -27.74 -39.69 22.69
C SER A 727 -28.01 -38.60 21.64
N SER A 728 -28.36 -39.03 20.43
CA SER A 728 -28.59 -38.21 19.24
C SER A 728 -30.09 -38.20 18.86
N PRO A 729 -30.56 -37.40 17.88
CA PRO A 729 -32.00 -37.24 17.62
C PRO A 729 -32.57 -38.29 16.64
N LEU A 730 -33.91 -38.46 16.65
CA LEU A 730 -34.81 -38.86 15.54
C LEU A 730 -36.17 -38.18 15.85
N SER A 731 -36.93 -37.50 14.98
CA SER A 731 -37.34 -37.68 13.57
C SER A 731 -38.58 -38.57 13.38
N GLN A 732 -39.52 -38.10 12.53
CA GLN A 732 -40.63 -38.86 11.90
C GLN A 732 -41.79 -39.31 12.83
N SER A 733 -43.06 -39.43 12.38
CA SER A 733 -43.73 -38.86 11.20
C SER A 733 -45.26 -39.09 11.20
N ARG A 734 -46.01 -38.19 10.53
CA ARG A 734 -47.23 -38.44 9.71
C ARG A 734 -48.56 -38.83 10.38
N ALA A 735 -49.64 -38.18 9.89
CA ALA A 735 -51.02 -38.69 9.72
C ALA A 735 -51.85 -39.04 10.99
N ASP A 736 -53.17 -38.82 11.06
CA ASP A 736 -54.11 -38.00 10.24
C ASP A 736 -55.44 -37.83 11.03
N VAL A 737 -56.51 -37.35 10.36
CA VAL A 737 -57.94 -37.40 10.76
C VAL A 737 -58.52 -36.15 11.47
N SER A 738 -59.26 -35.37 10.67
CA SER A 738 -60.66 -34.90 10.83
C SER A 738 -61.31 -34.66 12.21
N ALA A 739 -62.21 -33.68 12.39
CA ALA A 739 -62.64 -32.56 11.53
C ALA A 739 -63.63 -31.60 12.27
N ASP A 740 -63.98 -30.51 11.57
CA ASP A 740 -65.29 -29.84 11.54
C ASP A 740 -65.71 -28.72 12.53
N ALA A 741 -66.57 -27.85 11.97
CA ALA A 741 -67.36 -26.76 12.56
C ALA A 741 -66.58 -25.59 13.25
N ALA A 742 -66.39 -24.42 12.61
CA ALA A 742 -67.37 -23.35 12.27
C ALA A 742 -67.67 -22.40 13.47
N LYS A 743 -67.99 -21.11 13.29
CA LYS A 743 -68.37 -20.31 12.11
C LYS A 743 -68.09 -18.80 12.36
N SER A 744 -68.17 -17.97 11.32
CA SER A 744 -68.52 -16.51 11.27
C SER A 744 -68.50 -15.66 12.55
N GLU A 745 -68.03 -14.41 12.52
CA GLU A 745 -68.06 -13.44 11.41
C GLU A 745 -66.69 -12.88 10.99
#